data_AF-A0A7X7MG72-F1
#
_entry.id   AF-A0A7X7MG72-F1
#
_cell.length_a   1.000
_cell.length_b   1.000
_cell.length_c   1.000
_cell.angle_alpha   90.00
_cell.angle_beta   90.00
_cell.angle_gamma   90.00
#
_symmetry.space_group_name_H-M   'P 1'
#
loop_
_entity.id
_entity.type
_entity.pdbx_description
1 polymer ?
#
loop_
_entity_poly.entity_id
_entity_poly.type
_entity_poly.pdbx_seq_one_letter_code
_entity_poly.pdbx_strand_id
1 'polypeptide(L)'
;MACLLLPFSAQAATYLKADATGTGDGSNWTNACTTFAAAFSAAKAGDNIIYAARGVYTIAATPTATDGFRLYGGFRGDETGTPEEMLAARDTEQYQTIFTSDKGTRNFQWVHVGPGAAGSFTWSEIGKLDKTAYPVITGGTFTPPPATTGDFDCYYLLAADKYTSSALTVNQNIDVTVDGIWYIGMSGGISIQAAHTNEAVTRHITDCRFIGSPGVVMANANFGGTTATPAVLVERCQHLHFQGGCVVRGYGRRLRIQDCTFSHLVRPAGGADRGSAVIYCWGGGYVDVIGCTFSRALFVTSSGSEGMATYPPANCISWEAVSAINVTGCVFTNNLSYSQYGYGCTLVGVKNGRIEGSYFANNRLEVKPIATRPYSLVVVSPGYSTLSSYVSGCTFESNTVAVTALGLTGGTYACGMIGTGTGKILQSIYNCTFADNGFETVAADGVTPILSQGVLFAENVATLAGSRCGIANCTFTRSAAAADIYDVAQFSPLHNSAFPVLNCVFTRGGDSDYNPFYADVPALLAVRNSSVAGLSTPPAGILFAGLDADPVPLAREAAADGRNVVFRPAANMPALRETADIASNSESEYIRTYRYRLPGETTWKVLLAGETLNGAAAVPLEDACGTMRAFGAYTRGAVQALAEATESGRTLLLRSDPVKLAVFTGAPWWQVVPTNGTMTPVTVSGLHGATFSRWVDTNGVTISTSATLSGLVLTNDITIITAVLSPATVTLSFNLGLYGV
;
A
#
# COMPACT_ATOMS: atom_id res chain seq x y z
N MET A 1 -65.09 -28.82 -18.01
CA MET A 1 -64.43 -27.95 -17.01
C MET A 1 -63.32 -27.20 -17.73
N ALA A 2 -63.56 -25.91 -18.02
CA ALA A 2 -62.53 -25.02 -18.55
C ALA A 2 -61.61 -24.62 -17.38
N CYS A 3 -60.35 -25.06 -17.42
CA CYS A 3 -59.33 -24.56 -16.50
C CYS A 3 -58.84 -23.23 -17.04
N LEU A 4 -59.27 -22.16 -16.39
CA LEU A 4 -58.88 -20.78 -16.65
C LEU A 4 -57.37 -20.65 -16.35
N LEU A 5 -56.52 -20.72 -17.38
CA LEU A 5 -55.14 -20.27 -17.30
C LEU A 5 -55.16 -18.74 -17.17
N LEU A 6 -55.09 -18.26 -15.92
CA LEU A 6 -54.78 -16.85 -15.65
C LEU A 6 -53.37 -16.57 -16.20
N PRO A 7 -53.20 -15.56 -17.08
CA PRO A 7 -51.86 -15.13 -17.46
C PRO A 7 -51.20 -14.53 -16.22
N PHE A 8 -50.09 -15.10 -15.79
CA PHE A 8 -49.13 -14.37 -14.96
C PHE A 8 -48.65 -13.18 -15.82
N SER A 9 -49.14 -11.97 -15.56
CA SER A 9 -48.48 -10.80 -16.14
C SER A 9 -47.16 -10.61 -15.41
N ALA A 10 -46.05 -10.89 -16.08
CA ALA A 10 -44.74 -10.41 -15.66
C ALA A 10 -44.81 -8.88 -15.58
N GLN A 11 -44.72 -8.30 -14.38
CA GLN A 11 -44.93 -6.87 -14.20
C GLN A 11 -43.62 -6.12 -14.44
N ALA A 12 -43.51 -5.48 -15.60
CA ALA A 12 -42.30 -4.87 -16.15
C ALA A 12 -41.58 -3.87 -15.20
N ALA A 13 -40.26 -3.76 -15.40
CA ALA A 13 -39.40 -2.77 -14.76
C ALA A 13 -39.95 -1.33 -14.89
N THR A 14 -39.66 -0.49 -13.89
CA THR A 14 -40.06 0.93 -13.87
C THR A 14 -39.00 1.80 -14.55
N TYR A 15 -39.43 2.70 -15.43
CA TYR A 15 -38.57 3.62 -16.15
C TYR A 15 -38.57 5.01 -15.50
N LEU A 16 -37.39 5.59 -15.30
CA LEU A 16 -37.18 6.93 -14.74
C LEU A 16 -36.44 7.79 -15.78
N LYS A 17 -37.04 8.93 -16.16
CA LYS A 17 -36.47 9.87 -17.13
C LYS A 17 -36.96 11.28 -16.83
N ALA A 18 -36.02 12.19 -16.55
CA ALA A 18 -36.32 13.54 -16.05
C ALA A 18 -37.15 14.40 -17.02
N ASP A 19 -37.01 14.17 -18.32
CA ASP A 19 -37.67 14.92 -19.40
C ASP A 19 -38.78 14.12 -20.12
N ALA A 20 -39.29 13.05 -19.50
CA ALA A 20 -40.41 12.29 -20.05
C ALA A 20 -41.69 13.15 -20.15
N THR A 21 -42.43 13.01 -21.25
CA THR A 21 -43.61 13.82 -21.56
C THR A 21 -44.92 13.01 -21.60
N GLY A 22 -44.86 11.70 -21.36
CA GLY A 22 -46.01 10.79 -21.40
C GLY A 22 -46.85 10.80 -20.11
N THR A 23 -47.45 9.64 -19.79
CA THR A 23 -48.39 9.50 -18.65
C THR A 23 -47.71 9.59 -17.27
N GLY A 24 -46.39 9.37 -17.19
CA GLY A 24 -45.62 9.40 -15.94
C GLY A 24 -45.76 8.14 -15.07
N ASP A 25 -46.35 7.07 -15.61
CA ASP A 25 -46.61 5.81 -14.88
C ASP A 25 -45.38 4.88 -14.79
N GLY A 26 -44.31 5.16 -15.52
CA GLY A 26 -43.08 4.37 -15.48
C GLY A 26 -43.10 3.12 -16.36
N SER A 27 -44.08 2.94 -17.26
CA SER A 27 -44.25 1.71 -18.06
C SER A 27 -43.24 1.54 -19.21
N ASN A 28 -42.63 2.62 -19.69
CA ASN A 28 -41.61 2.66 -20.74
C ASN A 28 -40.91 4.04 -20.72
N TRP A 29 -39.90 4.25 -21.58
CA TRP A 29 -39.18 5.53 -21.65
C TRP A 29 -40.04 6.76 -21.96
N THR A 30 -41.10 6.63 -22.78
CA THR A 30 -42.02 7.72 -23.11
C THR A 30 -42.90 8.09 -21.92
N ASN A 31 -43.40 7.08 -21.21
CA ASN A 31 -44.27 7.21 -20.04
C ASN A 31 -43.51 7.19 -18.71
N ALA A 32 -42.19 7.34 -18.74
CA ALA A 32 -41.33 7.19 -17.58
C ALA A 32 -41.71 8.17 -16.45
N CYS A 33 -41.49 7.76 -15.21
CA CYS A 33 -41.59 8.66 -14.06
C CYS A 33 -40.53 9.77 -14.20
N THR A 34 -40.88 11.01 -13.82
CA THR A 34 -39.95 12.16 -13.91
C THR A 34 -39.21 12.44 -12.60
N THR A 35 -39.59 11.77 -11.50
CA THR A 35 -38.92 11.89 -10.19
C THR A 35 -38.58 10.53 -9.63
N PHE A 36 -37.49 10.47 -8.85
CA PHE A 36 -37.09 9.23 -8.19
C PHE A 36 -38.13 8.75 -7.18
N ALA A 37 -38.80 9.66 -6.46
CA ALA A 37 -39.84 9.29 -5.50
C ALA A 37 -41.02 8.55 -6.17
N ALA A 38 -41.47 9.04 -7.34
CA ALA A 38 -42.51 8.38 -8.13
C ALA A 38 -42.04 7.02 -8.66
N ALA A 39 -40.84 6.96 -9.25
CA ALA A 39 -40.28 5.69 -9.75
C ALA A 39 -40.10 4.65 -8.64
N PHE A 40 -39.62 5.08 -7.46
CA PHE A 40 -39.43 4.20 -6.31
C PHE A 40 -40.76 3.65 -5.78
N SER A 41 -41.81 4.48 -5.76
CA SER A 41 -43.15 4.01 -5.39
C SER A 41 -43.76 3.07 -6.42
N ALA A 42 -43.58 3.34 -7.72
CA ALA A 42 -44.09 2.50 -8.81
C ALA A 42 -43.37 1.14 -8.85
N ALA A 43 -42.05 1.12 -8.67
CA ALA A 43 -41.26 -0.11 -8.65
C ALA A 43 -41.67 -1.04 -7.50
N LYS A 44 -42.04 -0.50 -6.34
CA LYS A 44 -42.59 -1.29 -5.22
C LYS A 44 -43.89 -2.01 -5.53
N ALA A 45 -44.68 -1.46 -6.45
CA ALA A 45 -45.92 -2.09 -6.90
C ALA A 45 -45.68 -3.15 -7.99
N GLY A 46 -44.44 -3.29 -8.50
CA GLY A 46 -44.04 -4.26 -9.52
C GLY A 46 -42.80 -5.07 -9.11
N ASP A 47 -41.88 -5.31 -10.06
CA ASP A 47 -40.71 -6.18 -9.86
C ASP A 47 -39.57 -5.57 -9.03
N ASN A 48 -39.77 -4.39 -8.42
CA ASN A 48 -38.75 -3.64 -7.67
C ASN A 48 -37.48 -3.31 -8.48
N ILE A 49 -37.62 -3.13 -9.80
CA ILE A 49 -36.53 -2.76 -10.71
C ILE A 49 -36.78 -1.34 -11.25
N ILE A 50 -35.74 -0.49 -11.21
CA ILE A 50 -35.73 0.83 -11.84
C ILE A 50 -34.61 0.92 -12.88
N TYR A 51 -34.97 1.32 -14.10
CA TYR A 51 -34.05 1.77 -15.13
C TYR A 51 -34.09 3.30 -15.22
N ALA A 52 -32.99 3.96 -14.89
CA ALA A 52 -32.89 5.40 -14.79
C ALA A 52 -32.03 5.99 -15.92
N ALA A 53 -32.66 6.75 -16.80
CA ALA A 53 -31.99 7.49 -17.86
C ALA A 53 -31.10 8.59 -17.31
N ARG A 54 -30.15 9.03 -18.13
CA ARG A 54 -29.34 10.23 -17.90
C ARG A 54 -30.23 11.40 -17.49
N GLY A 55 -29.71 12.23 -16.60
CA GLY A 55 -30.44 13.38 -16.08
C GLY A 55 -30.12 13.65 -14.62
N VAL A 56 -30.67 14.75 -14.12
CA VAL A 56 -30.46 15.20 -12.75
C VAL A 56 -31.75 15.01 -11.97
N TYR A 57 -31.69 14.19 -10.92
CA TYR A 57 -32.80 13.83 -10.07
C TYR A 57 -32.53 14.28 -8.64
N THR A 58 -33.39 15.15 -8.12
CA THR A 58 -33.26 15.63 -6.74
C THR A 58 -33.83 14.62 -5.76
N ILE A 59 -33.04 14.24 -4.76
CA ILE A 59 -33.44 13.35 -3.66
C ILE A 59 -33.80 14.21 -2.45
N ALA A 60 -35.06 14.65 -2.37
CA ALA A 60 -35.52 15.52 -1.27
C ALA A 60 -35.74 14.77 0.06
N ALA A 61 -36.00 13.47 0.00
CA ALA A 61 -36.21 12.60 1.15
C ALA A 61 -35.49 11.26 0.93
N THR A 62 -34.93 10.69 2.00
CA THR A 62 -34.21 9.42 1.94
C THR A 62 -35.15 8.28 1.54
N PRO A 63 -34.89 7.57 0.43
CA PRO A 63 -35.66 6.39 0.08
C PRO A 63 -35.27 5.21 0.97
N THR A 64 -36.25 4.39 1.35
CA THR A 64 -36.05 3.19 2.18
C THR A 64 -36.53 1.94 1.44
N ALA A 65 -35.57 1.08 1.08
CA ALA A 65 -35.81 -0.24 0.52
C ALA A 65 -36.23 -1.20 1.64
N THR A 66 -37.47 -1.67 1.54
CA THR A 66 -38.12 -2.60 2.48
C THR A 66 -38.20 -4.02 1.94
N ASP A 67 -37.97 -4.18 0.64
CA ASP A 67 -38.07 -5.42 -0.14
C ASP A 67 -36.92 -5.43 -1.16
N GLY A 68 -36.64 -6.58 -1.78
CA GLY A 68 -35.54 -6.73 -2.73
C GLY A 68 -35.61 -5.68 -3.85
N PHE A 69 -34.54 -4.91 -4.08
CA PHE A 69 -34.58 -3.70 -4.93
C PHE A 69 -33.39 -3.61 -5.89
N ARG A 70 -33.63 -3.23 -7.15
CA ARG A 70 -32.58 -3.04 -8.17
C ARG A 70 -32.70 -1.69 -8.85
N LEU A 71 -31.61 -0.94 -8.90
CA LEU A 71 -31.52 0.37 -9.53
C LEU A 71 -30.32 0.39 -10.48
N TYR A 72 -30.59 0.66 -11.76
CA TYR A 72 -29.59 0.76 -12.81
C TYR A 72 -29.63 2.15 -13.45
N GLY A 73 -28.49 2.84 -13.47
CA GLY A 73 -28.26 4.09 -14.20
C GLY A 73 -27.43 3.89 -15.46
N GLY A 74 -27.15 4.97 -16.20
CA GLY A 74 -26.32 4.90 -17.41
C GLY A 74 -27.10 4.67 -18.71
N PHE A 75 -28.42 4.88 -18.70
CA PHE A 75 -29.25 4.75 -19.91
C PHE A 75 -29.36 6.08 -20.66
N ARG A 76 -29.36 6.04 -21.99
CA ARG A 76 -29.70 7.16 -22.88
C ARG A 76 -31.17 7.58 -22.72
N GLY A 77 -32.06 6.65 -22.41
CA GLY A 77 -33.49 6.89 -22.16
C GLY A 77 -34.37 6.72 -23.40
N ASP A 78 -33.95 5.84 -24.31
CA ASP A 78 -34.64 5.46 -25.54
C ASP A 78 -34.26 4.04 -26.01
N GLU A 79 -33.58 3.27 -25.16
CA GLU A 79 -33.18 1.90 -25.43
C GLU A 79 -34.39 0.99 -25.67
N THR A 80 -34.21 0.06 -26.60
CA THR A 80 -35.20 -0.95 -26.97
C THR A 80 -34.54 -2.31 -26.96
N GLY A 81 -35.27 -3.37 -26.61
CA GLY A 81 -34.76 -4.74 -26.61
C GLY A 81 -35.17 -5.50 -25.35
N THR A 82 -34.50 -6.64 -25.12
CA THR A 82 -34.65 -7.38 -23.87
C THR A 82 -33.94 -6.65 -22.72
N PRO A 83 -34.27 -6.95 -21.44
CA PRO A 83 -33.54 -6.43 -20.28
C PRO A 83 -32.02 -6.61 -20.38
N GLU A 84 -31.55 -7.75 -20.90
CA GLU A 84 -30.13 -8.04 -21.07
C GLU A 84 -29.48 -7.13 -22.11
N GLU A 85 -30.13 -6.94 -23.26
CA GLU A 85 -29.67 -6.03 -24.33
C GLU A 85 -29.62 -4.59 -23.82
N MET A 86 -30.65 -4.16 -23.09
CA MET A 86 -30.70 -2.84 -22.48
C MET A 86 -29.60 -2.63 -21.45
N LEU A 87 -29.36 -3.60 -20.55
CA LEU A 87 -28.31 -3.51 -19.52
C LEU A 87 -26.90 -3.48 -20.14
N ALA A 88 -26.69 -4.18 -21.25
CA ALA A 88 -25.44 -4.20 -21.99
C ALA A 88 -25.19 -2.93 -22.82
N ALA A 89 -26.24 -2.20 -23.20
CA ALA A 89 -26.14 -0.97 -23.98
C ALA A 89 -25.83 0.30 -23.15
N ARG A 90 -25.84 0.19 -21.81
CA ARG A 90 -25.58 1.33 -20.89
C ARG A 90 -24.15 1.82 -21.01
N ASP A 91 -23.98 3.13 -20.83
CA ASP A 91 -22.69 3.75 -20.60
C ASP A 91 -22.84 4.72 -19.42
N THR A 92 -22.27 4.32 -18.28
CA THR A 92 -22.46 5.01 -17.01
C THR A 92 -21.61 6.29 -16.89
N GLU A 93 -20.59 6.46 -17.73
CA GLU A 93 -19.79 7.68 -17.83
C GLU A 93 -20.42 8.68 -18.82
N GLN A 94 -20.91 8.19 -19.97
CA GLN A 94 -21.52 9.01 -21.01
C GLN A 94 -22.95 9.46 -20.66
N TYR A 95 -23.76 8.56 -20.10
CA TYR A 95 -25.19 8.79 -19.83
C TYR A 95 -25.44 8.93 -18.32
N GLN A 96 -24.85 9.96 -17.72
CA GLN A 96 -24.83 10.15 -16.27
C GLN A 96 -26.24 10.28 -15.66
N THR A 97 -26.62 9.29 -14.86
CA THR A 97 -27.80 9.33 -13.99
C THR A 97 -27.41 9.95 -12.65
N ILE A 98 -27.65 11.25 -12.50
CA ILE A 98 -27.19 12.05 -11.36
C ILE A 98 -28.29 12.15 -10.31
N PHE A 99 -28.05 11.60 -9.13
CA PHE A 99 -28.86 11.82 -7.95
C PHE A 99 -28.19 12.89 -7.08
N THR A 100 -28.91 13.97 -6.80
CA THR A 100 -28.36 15.14 -6.08
C THR A 100 -29.27 15.62 -4.95
N SER A 101 -28.66 16.20 -3.92
CA SER A 101 -29.35 16.80 -2.77
C SER A 101 -29.50 18.31 -2.96
N ASP A 102 -29.13 18.83 -4.13
CA ASP A 102 -29.27 20.24 -4.47
C ASP A 102 -30.75 20.66 -4.41
N LYS A 103 -31.03 21.71 -3.65
CA LYS A 103 -32.35 22.33 -3.49
C LYS A 103 -32.74 23.23 -4.68
N GLY A 104 -32.00 23.17 -5.79
CA GLY A 104 -32.25 23.96 -6.99
C GLY A 104 -31.70 25.39 -6.90
N THR A 105 -30.94 25.72 -5.86
CA THR A 105 -30.30 27.04 -5.67
C THR A 105 -28.84 27.09 -6.16
N ARG A 106 -28.28 25.97 -6.64
CA ARG A 106 -26.93 25.83 -7.24
C ARG A 106 -25.77 26.18 -6.29
N ASN A 107 -25.72 25.57 -5.11
CA ASN A 107 -24.77 25.97 -4.07
C ASN A 107 -23.65 24.97 -3.75
N PHE A 108 -23.24 24.17 -4.74
CA PHE A 108 -21.98 23.45 -4.65
C PHE A 108 -20.79 24.36 -4.98
N GLN A 109 -19.73 24.25 -4.19
CA GLN A 109 -18.49 24.98 -4.37
C GLN A 109 -17.30 24.07 -4.12
N TRP A 110 -16.34 24.11 -5.03
CA TRP A 110 -15.06 23.45 -4.82
C TRP A 110 -14.21 24.22 -3.82
N VAL A 111 -13.72 23.51 -2.80
CA VAL A 111 -12.76 24.05 -1.84
C VAL A 111 -11.42 23.34 -2.06
N HIS A 112 -10.39 24.11 -2.36
CA HIS A 112 -9.01 23.66 -2.51
C HIS A 112 -8.33 23.69 -1.15
N VAL A 113 -7.75 22.56 -0.75
CA VAL A 113 -6.99 22.44 0.49
C VAL A 113 -5.66 21.78 0.23
N GLY A 114 -4.70 22.04 1.10
CA GLY A 114 -3.39 21.38 1.04
C GLY A 114 -2.72 21.31 2.40
N PRO A 115 -1.48 20.81 2.45
CA PRO A 115 -0.71 20.74 3.67
C PRO A 115 -0.72 22.08 4.44
N GLY A 116 -0.88 22.03 5.75
CA GLY A 116 -0.68 23.21 6.59
C GLY A 116 0.81 23.56 6.72
N ALA A 117 1.11 24.63 7.44
CA ALA A 117 2.50 24.97 7.75
C ALA A 117 3.20 23.80 8.48
N ALA A 118 4.50 23.61 8.26
CA ALA A 118 5.27 22.57 8.92
C ALA A 118 5.10 22.64 10.46
N GLY A 119 4.85 21.49 11.09
CA GLY A 119 4.62 21.40 12.55
C GLY A 119 3.23 21.84 13.01
N SER A 120 2.33 22.27 12.11
CA SER A 120 0.94 22.59 12.46
C SER A 120 0.07 21.33 12.66
N PHE A 121 0.50 20.19 12.13
CA PHE A 121 -0.22 18.91 12.17
C PHE A 121 -1.68 19.02 11.71
N THR A 122 -1.91 19.83 10.68
CA THR A 122 -3.23 20.05 10.06
C THR A 122 -3.04 20.41 8.58
N TRP A 123 -4.13 20.41 7.83
CA TRP A 123 -4.21 21.03 6.50
C TRP A 123 -4.76 22.47 6.60
N SER A 124 -4.64 23.21 5.51
CA SER A 124 -5.17 24.57 5.36
C SER A 124 -6.02 24.73 4.10
N GLU A 125 -7.02 25.61 4.15
CA GLU A 125 -7.76 26.03 2.96
C GLU A 125 -6.86 26.95 2.13
N ILE A 126 -6.63 26.57 0.87
CA ILE A 126 -5.89 27.37 -0.11
C ILE A 126 -6.83 28.40 -0.74
N GLY A 127 -8.06 27.98 -1.04
CA GLY A 127 -9.11 28.87 -1.52
C GLY A 127 -10.37 28.14 -1.96
N LYS A 128 -11.38 28.92 -2.36
CA LYS A 128 -12.63 28.40 -2.93
C LYS A 128 -12.76 28.85 -4.36
N LEU A 129 -13.16 27.95 -5.24
CA LEU A 129 -13.37 28.28 -6.64
C LEU A 129 -14.67 29.09 -6.80
N ASP A 130 -14.68 29.96 -7.80
CA ASP A 130 -15.89 30.67 -8.20
C ASP A 130 -16.94 29.69 -8.76
N LYS A 131 -18.16 29.74 -8.23
CA LYS A 131 -19.23 28.79 -8.56
C LYS A 131 -19.75 28.94 -10.00
N THR A 132 -19.56 30.12 -10.61
CA THR A 132 -20.03 30.40 -11.98
C THR A 132 -18.99 29.98 -13.01
N ALA A 133 -17.71 30.14 -12.70
CA ALA A 133 -16.60 29.67 -13.54
C ALA A 133 -16.39 28.15 -13.43
N TYR A 134 -16.66 27.56 -12.25
CA TYR A 134 -16.51 26.12 -11.98
C TYR A 134 -17.79 25.51 -11.41
N PRO A 135 -18.90 25.50 -12.18
CA PRO A 135 -20.11 24.80 -11.79
C PRO A 135 -19.85 23.30 -11.65
N VAL A 136 -20.47 22.64 -10.67
CA VAL A 136 -20.29 21.19 -10.42
C VAL A 136 -21.18 20.34 -11.32
N ILE A 137 -22.36 20.85 -11.70
CA ILE A 137 -23.29 20.22 -12.63
C ILE A 137 -23.62 21.23 -13.72
N THR A 138 -23.34 20.87 -14.98
CA THR A 138 -23.57 21.73 -16.15
C THR A 138 -24.18 20.88 -17.26
N GLY A 139 -25.26 21.35 -17.89
CA GLY A 139 -25.87 20.61 -19.01
C GLY A 139 -26.35 19.20 -18.66
N GLY A 140 -26.61 18.91 -17.38
CA GLY A 140 -27.01 17.58 -16.92
C GLY A 140 -25.85 16.61 -16.63
N THR A 141 -24.60 17.07 -16.67
CA THR A 141 -23.41 16.25 -16.41
C THR A 141 -22.55 16.84 -15.28
N PHE A 142 -21.79 15.98 -14.61
CA PHE A 142 -20.75 16.37 -13.65
C PHE A 142 -19.61 17.13 -14.35
N THR A 143 -19.09 18.14 -13.67
CA THR A 143 -17.91 18.91 -14.10
C THR A 143 -16.87 18.86 -12.97
N PRO A 144 -15.68 18.26 -13.20
CA PRO A 144 -14.65 18.14 -12.18
C PRO A 144 -13.98 19.51 -11.88
N PRO A 145 -13.32 19.65 -10.72
CA PRO A 145 -12.46 20.80 -10.47
C PRO A 145 -11.21 20.77 -11.38
N PRO A 146 -10.44 21.87 -11.47
CA PRO A 146 -9.12 21.87 -12.10
C PRO A 146 -8.16 20.86 -11.48
N ALA A 147 -7.05 20.61 -12.19
CA ALA A 147 -5.94 19.84 -11.63
C ALA A 147 -5.41 20.49 -10.34
N THR A 148 -4.98 19.63 -9.42
CA THR A 148 -4.24 20.01 -8.22
C THR A 148 -2.87 20.58 -8.58
N THR A 149 -2.33 21.41 -7.70
CA THR A 149 -1.08 22.17 -7.88
C THR A 149 0.11 21.62 -7.10
N GLY A 150 -0.13 20.74 -6.12
CA GLY A 150 0.89 20.11 -5.31
C GLY A 150 0.77 18.58 -5.26
N ASP A 151 1.66 17.97 -4.47
CA ASP A 151 1.68 16.52 -4.32
C ASP A 151 0.57 16.00 -3.41
N PHE A 152 0.18 16.79 -2.40
CA PHE A 152 -0.75 16.39 -1.34
C PHE A 152 -1.96 17.32 -1.20
N ASP A 153 -2.18 18.23 -2.14
CA ASP A 153 -3.39 19.07 -2.16
C ASP A 153 -4.57 18.32 -2.78
N CYS A 154 -5.78 18.78 -2.47
CA CYS A 154 -7.01 18.16 -2.96
C CYS A 154 -8.17 19.15 -2.99
N TYR A 155 -9.28 18.70 -3.57
CA TYR A 155 -10.51 19.47 -3.69
C TYR A 155 -11.62 18.69 -3.03
N TYR A 156 -12.41 19.33 -2.17
CA TYR A 156 -13.66 18.74 -1.70
C TYR A 156 -14.86 19.60 -2.07
N LEU A 157 -16.03 18.98 -2.09
CA LEU A 157 -17.29 19.65 -2.41
C LEU A 157 -17.94 20.21 -1.15
N LEU A 158 -18.07 21.54 -1.10
CA LEU A 158 -18.88 22.23 -0.10
C LEU A 158 -20.28 22.47 -0.65
N ALA A 159 -21.31 22.14 0.13
CA ALA A 159 -22.71 22.35 -0.24
C ALA A 159 -23.39 23.26 0.80
N ALA A 160 -23.67 24.52 0.44
CA ALA A 160 -24.28 25.47 1.39
C ALA A 160 -25.79 25.20 1.60
N ASP A 161 -26.50 24.84 0.54
CA ASP A 161 -27.94 24.54 0.57
C ASP A 161 -28.21 23.14 0.01
N LYS A 162 -28.26 22.13 0.89
CA LYS A 162 -28.61 20.76 0.51
C LYS A 162 -29.78 20.20 1.32
N TYR A 163 -30.48 19.21 0.75
CA TYR A 163 -31.29 18.28 1.53
C TYR A 163 -30.39 17.43 2.43
N THR A 164 -30.88 17.13 3.64
CA THR A 164 -30.18 16.28 4.61
C THR A 164 -30.42 14.79 4.36
N SER A 165 -31.03 14.44 3.23
CA SER A 165 -31.33 13.09 2.79
C SER A 165 -30.05 12.28 2.50
N SER A 166 -30.15 10.98 2.71
CA SER A 166 -29.19 9.99 2.26
C SER A 166 -29.56 9.47 0.88
N ALA A 167 -28.59 8.91 0.17
CA ALA A 167 -28.78 8.28 -1.13
C ALA A 167 -29.84 7.16 -1.08
N LEU A 168 -29.70 6.24 -0.13
CA LEU A 168 -30.60 5.10 0.06
C LEU A 168 -30.45 4.52 1.46
N THR A 169 -31.55 4.13 2.08
CA THR A 169 -31.53 3.23 3.25
C THR A 169 -32.03 1.85 2.82
N VAL A 170 -31.30 0.81 3.19
CA VAL A 170 -31.67 -0.58 2.95
C VAL A 170 -31.94 -1.24 4.29
N ASN A 171 -33.15 -1.75 4.46
CA ASN A 171 -33.54 -2.46 5.68
C ASN A 171 -32.81 -3.80 5.81
N GLN A 172 -32.92 -4.37 7.01
CA GLN A 172 -32.38 -5.69 7.34
C GLN A 172 -32.96 -6.77 6.42
N ASN A 173 -32.16 -7.77 6.08
CA ASN A 173 -32.58 -8.93 5.28
C ASN A 173 -32.99 -8.66 3.83
N ILE A 174 -32.62 -7.49 3.29
CA ILE A 174 -32.96 -7.09 1.91
C ILE A 174 -31.77 -7.23 0.95
N ASP A 175 -32.01 -7.88 -0.19
CA ASP A 175 -31.13 -7.85 -1.37
C ASP A 175 -31.24 -6.51 -2.08
N VAL A 176 -30.09 -5.93 -2.43
CA VAL A 176 -30.07 -4.68 -3.18
C VAL A 176 -29.01 -4.72 -4.26
N THR A 177 -29.34 -4.20 -5.42
CA THR A 177 -28.38 -3.88 -6.49
C THR A 177 -28.50 -2.40 -6.84
N VAL A 178 -27.39 -1.68 -6.74
CA VAL A 178 -27.28 -0.31 -7.24
C VAL A 178 -26.09 -0.26 -8.18
N ASP A 179 -26.34 0.13 -9.43
CA ASP A 179 -25.37 0.05 -10.51
C ASP A 179 -25.40 1.33 -11.35
N GLY A 180 -24.26 1.99 -11.55
CA GLY A 180 -24.13 3.08 -12.52
C GLY A 180 -24.71 4.44 -12.09
N ILE A 181 -24.88 4.69 -10.78
CA ILE A 181 -25.48 5.94 -10.27
C ILE A 181 -24.42 6.95 -9.83
N TRP A 182 -24.65 8.22 -10.16
CA TRP A 182 -23.83 9.35 -9.73
C TRP A 182 -24.49 10.08 -8.56
N TYR A 183 -23.99 9.87 -7.35
CA TYR A 183 -24.41 10.59 -6.15
C TYR A 183 -23.57 11.84 -5.96
N ILE A 184 -24.17 13.03 -6.13
CA ILE A 184 -23.47 14.31 -6.05
C ILE A 184 -24.00 15.15 -4.89
N GLY A 185 -23.12 15.46 -3.93
CA GLY A 185 -23.38 16.32 -2.78
C GLY A 185 -24.35 15.77 -1.73
N MET A 186 -24.60 14.45 -1.69
CA MET A 186 -25.49 13.83 -0.70
C MET A 186 -25.10 14.18 0.74
N SER A 187 -26.07 14.27 1.64
CA SER A 187 -25.78 14.37 3.08
C SER A 187 -25.40 13.01 3.68
N GLY A 188 -25.99 11.93 3.17
CA GLY A 188 -25.70 10.55 3.55
C GLY A 188 -25.48 9.64 2.35
N GLY A 189 -24.67 8.62 2.51
CA GLY A 189 -24.41 7.62 1.48
C GLY A 189 -25.51 6.55 1.38
N ILE A 190 -25.17 5.38 0.84
CA ILE A 190 -26.04 4.19 0.91
C ILE A 190 -25.87 3.56 2.28
N SER A 191 -26.92 3.57 3.09
CA SER A 191 -26.93 2.99 4.44
C SER A 191 -27.59 1.62 4.43
N ILE A 192 -26.87 0.58 4.83
CA ILE A 192 -27.37 -0.80 4.87
C ILE A 192 -27.51 -1.24 6.32
N GLN A 193 -28.74 -1.45 6.79
CA GLN A 193 -29.01 -1.96 8.14
C GLN A 193 -28.66 -3.45 8.23
N ALA A 194 -27.80 -3.84 9.16
CA ALA A 194 -27.04 -5.10 9.04
C ALA A 194 -27.35 -6.21 10.06
N ALA A 195 -28.52 -6.23 10.73
CA ALA A 195 -28.92 -7.46 11.43
C ALA A 195 -29.31 -8.50 10.37
N HIS A 196 -28.43 -9.48 10.14
CA HIS A 196 -28.60 -10.44 9.08
C HIS A 196 -28.33 -11.87 9.52
N THR A 197 -29.38 -12.70 9.52
CA THR A 197 -29.32 -14.11 9.91
C THR A 197 -29.24 -15.07 8.72
N ASN A 198 -29.48 -14.59 7.49
CA ASN A 198 -29.51 -15.43 6.28
C ASN A 198 -28.19 -15.35 5.49
N GLU A 199 -27.68 -16.48 5.01
CA GLU A 199 -26.45 -16.58 4.22
C GLU A 199 -26.64 -16.34 2.71
N ALA A 200 -27.88 -16.34 2.22
CA ALA A 200 -28.20 -16.24 0.79
C ALA A 200 -28.31 -14.81 0.22
N VAL A 201 -28.36 -13.78 1.08
CA VAL A 201 -28.62 -12.39 0.66
C VAL A 201 -27.30 -11.69 0.31
N THR A 202 -27.24 -11.09 -0.87
CA THR A 202 -26.05 -10.39 -1.38
C THR A 202 -26.40 -8.96 -1.79
N ARG A 203 -25.59 -7.99 -1.37
CA ARG A 203 -25.82 -6.56 -1.63
C ARG A 203 -24.71 -6.03 -2.52
N HIS A 204 -25.07 -5.55 -3.70
CA HIS A 204 -24.14 -5.17 -4.76
C HIS A 204 -24.26 -3.67 -5.02
N ILE A 205 -23.15 -2.96 -4.83
CA ILE A 205 -23.02 -1.56 -5.21
C ILE A 205 -21.87 -1.52 -6.21
N THR A 206 -22.21 -1.27 -7.46
CA THR A 206 -21.30 -1.47 -8.57
C THR A 206 -21.23 -0.21 -9.44
N ASP A 207 -20.04 0.17 -9.89
CA ASP A 207 -19.87 1.24 -10.88
C ASP A 207 -20.59 2.55 -10.50
N CYS A 208 -20.65 2.88 -9.20
CA CYS A 208 -21.30 4.09 -8.70
C CYS A 208 -20.26 5.17 -8.41
N ARG A 209 -20.64 6.44 -8.59
CA ARG A 209 -19.79 7.60 -8.34
C ARG A 209 -20.34 8.37 -7.15
N PHE A 210 -19.55 8.55 -6.11
CA PHE A 210 -19.89 9.32 -4.92
C PHE A 210 -19.02 10.57 -4.91
N ILE A 211 -19.58 11.68 -5.39
CA ILE A 211 -18.88 12.96 -5.50
C ILE A 211 -19.33 13.86 -4.35
N GLY A 212 -18.40 14.28 -3.49
CA GLY A 212 -18.75 15.14 -2.36
C GLY A 212 -19.78 14.53 -1.41
N SER A 213 -19.86 13.20 -1.41
CA SER A 213 -20.90 12.42 -0.75
C SER A 213 -20.24 11.30 0.07
N PRO A 214 -20.81 10.93 1.23
CA PRO A 214 -20.43 9.66 1.86
C PRO A 214 -20.71 8.49 0.91
N GLY A 215 -19.90 7.44 0.98
CA GLY A 215 -20.01 6.27 0.11
C GLY A 215 -21.05 5.24 0.59
N VAL A 216 -20.58 4.05 0.96
CA VAL A 216 -21.43 2.94 1.42
C VAL A 216 -21.19 2.70 2.91
N VAL A 217 -22.23 2.90 3.71
CA VAL A 217 -22.17 2.72 5.16
C VAL A 217 -22.99 1.49 5.52
N MET A 218 -22.33 0.41 5.94
CA MET A 218 -23.04 -0.64 6.67
C MET A 218 -23.32 -0.10 8.06
N ALA A 219 -24.56 -0.15 8.53
CA ALA A 219 -24.97 0.29 9.85
C ALA A 219 -25.45 -0.94 10.63
N ASN A 220 -24.60 -1.43 11.53
CA ASN A 220 -24.97 -2.30 12.66
C ASN A 220 -25.28 -3.77 12.32
N ALA A 221 -24.27 -4.64 12.47
CA ALA A 221 -24.43 -6.09 12.36
C ALA A 221 -24.17 -6.77 13.70
N ASN A 222 -25.10 -7.63 14.10
CA ASN A 222 -24.89 -8.54 15.22
C ASN A 222 -23.81 -9.59 14.84
N PHE A 223 -23.00 -9.93 15.83
CA PHE A 223 -21.75 -10.69 15.74
C PHE A 223 -21.96 -12.16 15.30
N GLY A 224 -21.14 -12.63 14.36
CA GLY A 224 -20.88 -14.07 14.15
C GLY A 224 -21.26 -14.58 12.76
N GLY A 225 -20.27 -14.82 11.90
CA GLY A 225 -20.43 -15.57 10.66
C GLY A 225 -19.14 -15.65 9.85
N THR A 226 -18.77 -16.86 9.39
CA THR A 226 -17.50 -17.17 8.70
C THR A 226 -17.71 -17.55 7.23
N THR A 227 -18.69 -16.96 6.54
CA THR A 227 -19.01 -17.37 5.16
C THR A 227 -18.01 -16.82 4.15
N ALA A 228 -17.65 -17.64 3.14
CA ALA A 228 -16.83 -17.24 2.01
C ALA A 228 -17.48 -16.12 1.17
N THR A 229 -18.81 -16.08 1.11
CA THR A 229 -19.58 -15.07 0.36
C THR A 229 -19.61 -13.73 1.10
N PRO A 230 -19.30 -12.60 0.42
CA PRO A 230 -19.43 -11.27 1.01
C PRO A 230 -20.90 -10.90 1.22
N ALA A 231 -21.22 -10.32 2.38
CA ALA A 231 -22.56 -9.79 2.68
C ALA A 231 -22.84 -8.46 1.96
N VAL A 232 -21.77 -7.72 1.64
CA VAL A 232 -21.79 -6.51 0.81
C VAL A 232 -20.58 -6.54 -0.11
N LEU A 233 -20.83 -6.31 -1.39
CA LEU A 233 -19.83 -6.09 -2.43
C LEU A 233 -19.94 -4.65 -2.91
N VAL A 234 -18.84 -3.90 -2.76
CA VAL A 234 -18.66 -2.59 -3.37
C VAL A 234 -17.59 -2.74 -4.45
N GLU A 235 -17.96 -2.52 -5.70
CA GLU A 235 -17.11 -2.86 -6.84
C GLU A 235 -17.05 -1.73 -7.87
N ARG A 236 -15.88 -1.44 -8.41
CA ARG A 236 -15.68 -0.43 -9.49
C ARG A 236 -16.26 0.95 -9.16
N CYS A 237 -16.45 1.26 -7.87
CA CYS A 237 -17.02 2.53 -7.44
C CYS A 237 -15.93 3.59 -7.31
N GLN A 238 -16.30 4.85 -7.55
CA GLN A 238 -15.41 5.99 -7.33
C GLN A 238 -15.97 6.84 -6.19
N HIS A 239 -15.11 7.16 -5.22
CA HIS A 239 -15.43 7.99 -4.07
C HIS A 239 -14.50 9.19 -4.05
N LEU A 240 -15.02 10.34 -4.44
CA LEU A 240 -14.22 11.50 -4.80
C LEU A 240 -14.66 12.76 -4.04
N HIS A 241 -13.70 13.62 -3.73
CA HIS A 241 -13.93 15.00 -3.31
C HIS A 241 -14.80 15.17 -2.05
N PHE A 242 -14.68 14.25 -1.10
CA PHE A 242 -15.51 14.23 0.09
C PHE A 242 -14.77 14.77 1.30
N GLN A 243 -15.43 15.66 2.03
CA GLN A 243 -15.00 16.08 3.36
C GLN A 243 -15.83 15.34 4.43
N GLY A 244 -15.20 14.50 5.25
CA GLY A 244 -15.91 13.79 6.31
C GLY A 244 -15.09 12.72 7.02
N GLY A 245 -15.78 11.85 7.77
CA GLY A 245 -15.15 10.84 8.63
C GLY A 245 -14.74 9.55 7.90
N CYS A 246 -15.70 8.84 7.32
CA CYS A 246 -15.45 7.59 6.58
C CYS A 246 -16.31 7.53 5.32
N VAL A 247 -15.77 6.90 4.28
CA VAL A 247 -16.45 6.71 3.00
C VAL A 247 -17.11 5.35 2.95
N VAL A 248 -16.39 4.31 3.37
CA VAL A 248 -16.91 2.96 3.48
C VAL A 248 -16.77 2.49 4.92
N ARG A 249 -17.84 1.91 5.46
CA ARG A 249 -17.83 1.39 6.83
C ARG A 249 -18.35 -0.04 6.88
N GLY A 250 -17.56 -0.94 7.47
CA GLY A 250 -17.91 -2.35 7.63
C GLY A 250 -18.36 -2.67 9.05
N TYR A 251 -19.47 -3.41 9.18
CA TYR A 251 -19.97 -4.00 10.42
C TYR A 251 -20.20 -5.51 10.25
N GLY A 252 -19.62 -6.35 11.08
CA GLY A 252 -20.07 -7.73 11.34
C GLY A 252 -19.59 -8.84 10.40
N ARG A 253 -20.24 -9.08 9.25
CA ARG A 253 -19.90 -10.20 8.32
C ARG A 253 -18.77 -9.81 7.35
N ARG A 254 -18.62 -10.52 6.22
CA ARG A 254 -17.61 -10.22 5.21
C ARG A 254 -18.03 -9.04 4.31
N LEU A 255 -17.22 -7.99 4.28
CA LEU A 255 -17.31 -6.85 3.34
C LEU A 255 -16.21 -6.98 2.29
N ARG A 256 -16.56 -6.89 1.01
CA ARG A 256 -15.58 -6.85 -0.08
C ARG A 256 -15.66 -5.53 -0.82
N ILE A 257 -14.52 -4.89 -0.99
CA ILE A 257 -14.33 -3.64 -1.72
C ILE A 257 -13.31 -3.94 -2.81
N GLN A 258 -13.71 -3.85 -4.08
CA GLN A 258 -12.84 -4.26 -5.18
C GLN A 258 -12.82 -3.27 -6.34
N ASP A 259 -11.61 -3.00 -6.85
CA ASP A 259 -11.36 -2.11 -7.99
C ASP A 259 -11.99 -0.72 -7.84
N CYS A 260 -12.10 -0.24 -6.59
CA CYS A 260 -12.64 1.09 -6.28
C CYS A 260 -11.53 2.15 -6.26
N THR A 261 -11.92 3.40 -6.55
CA THR A 261 -11.02 4.57 -6.42
C THR A 261 -11.50 5.46 -5.29
N PHE A 262 -10.56 5.85 -4.42
CA PHE A 262 -10.77 6.78 -3.33
C PHE A 262 -9.81 7.95 -3.51
N SER A 263 -10.33 9.14 -3.80
CA SER A 263 -9.46 10.28 -4.08
C SER A 263 -10.00 11.62 -3.62
N HIS A 264 -9.09 12.55 -3.31
CA HIS A 264 -9.40 13.88 -2.80
C HIS A 264 -10.32 13.83 -1.56
N LEU A 265 -9.88 13.09 -0.55
CA LEU A 265 -10.66 12.86 0.68
C LEU A 265 -10.05 13.67 1.81
N VAL A 266 -10.86 14.50 2.47
CA VAL A 266 -10.38 15.43 3.49
C VAL A 266 -11.10 15.18 4.80
N ARG A 267 -10.35 15.01 5.88
CA ARG A 267 -10.96 14.96 7.21
C ARG A 267 -10.92 16.33 7.89
N PRO A 268 -12.02 16.85 8.46
CA PRO A 268 -12.00 18.11 9.21
C PRO A 268 -10.96 18.11 10.34
N ALA A 269 -10.23 19.22 10.49
CA ALA A 269 -9.21 19.39 11.54
C ALA A 269 -9.79 19.48 12.96
N GLY A 270 -11.08 19.84 13.10
CA GLY A 270 -11.78 19.95 14.37
C GLY A 270 -12.93 18.94 14.47
N GLY A 271 -12.82 18.01 15.43
CA GLY A 271 -13.98 17.31 16.00
C GLY A 271 -14.38 15.97 15.39
N ALA A 272 -13.50 14.95 15.40
CA ALA A 272 -14.04 13.60 15.23
C ALA A 272 -13.30 12.52 16.03
N ASP A 273 -14.12 11.87 16.85
CA ASP A 273 -13.93 10.68 17.64
C ASP A 273 -13.24 9.50 16.93
N ARG A 274 -12.84 8.56 17.80
CA ARG A 274 -12.63 7.12 17.63
C ARG A 274 -13.04 6.60 16.26
N GLY A 275 -12.06 6.12 15.48
CA GLY A 275 -12.36 5.24 14.37
C GLY A 275 -12.76 5.91 13.06
N SER A 276 -11.83 6.59 12.41
CA SER A 276 -12.07 7.17 11.10
C SER A 276 -10.87 6.91 10.20
N ALA A 277 -11.19 6.61 8.96
CA ALA A 277 -10.32 6.37 7.83
C ALA A 277 -11.25 6.37 6.60
N VAL A 278 -10.69 6.41 5.39
CA VAL A 278 -11.46 6.21 4.16
C VAL A 278 -12.33 4.96 4.27
N ILE A 279 -11.72 3.85 4.69
CA ILE A 279 -12.38 2.61 5.06
C ILE A 279 -12.22 2.40 6.56
N TYR A 280 -13.35 2.30 7.27
CA TYR A 280 -13.37 2.04 8.71
C TYR A 280 -14.10 0.73 9.04
N CYS A 281 -13.47 -0.10 9.87
CA CYS A 281 -13.99 -1.44 10.19
C CYS A 281 -14.31 -1.60 11.69
N TRP A 282 -15.53 -2.04 12.00
CA TRP A 282 -16.02 -2.25 13.37
C TRP A 282 -16.96 -3.46 13.47
N GLY A 283 -17.26 -3.95 14.67
CA GLY A 283 -18.30 -4.97 14.90
C GLY A 283 -17.95 -6.42 14.55
N GLY A 284 -16.68 -6.77 14.36
CA GLY A 284 -16.24 -8.12 13.94
C GLY A 284 -16.29 -8.32 12.42
N GLY A 285 -15.83 -9.48 11.94
CA GLY A 285 -15.94 -9.86 10.51
C GLY A 285 -14.68 -9.77 9.69
N TYR A 286 -14.84 -9.91 8.38
CA TYR A 286 -13.73 -9.95 7.43
C TYR A 286 -13.87 -8.81 6.43
N VAL A 287 -12.77 -8.14 6.12
CA VAL A 287 -12.78 -7.07 5.11
C VAL A 287 -11.72 -7.39 4.07
N ASP A 288 -12.14 -7.50 2.82
CA ASP A 288 -11.24 -7.62 1.68
C ASP A 288 -11.22 -6.29 0.92
N VAL A 289 -10.03 -5.73 0.71
CA VAL A 289 -9.77 -4.55 -0.10
C VAL A 289 -8.86 -4.97 -1.24
N ILE A 290 -9.39 -5.05 -2.46
CA ILE A 290 -8.72 -5.69 -3.59
C ILE A 290 -8.62 -4.69 -4.73
N GLY A 291 -7.43 -4.49 -5.28
CA GLY A 291 -7.30 -3.71 -6.51
C GLY A 291 -7.67 -2.23 -6.42
N CYS A 292 -7.81 -1.70 -5.20
CA CYS A 292 -8.30 -0.35 -4.98
C CYS A 292 -7.17 0.68 -5.06
N THR A 293 -7.50 1.90 -5.48
CA THR A 293 -6.58 3.04 -5.48
C THR A 293 -6.98 4.05 -4.42
N PHE A 294 -6.02 4.47 -3.60
CA PHE A 294 -6.16 5.53 -2.60
C PHE A 294 -5.17 6.63 -2.93
N SER A 295 -5.68 7.81 -3.25
CA SER A 295 -4.81 8.95 -3.55
C SER A 295 -5.30 10.26 -2.99
N ARG A 296 -4.37 11.15 -2.63
CA ARG A 296 -4.71 12.51 -2.15
C ARG A 296 -5.72 12.50 -1.00
N ALA A 297 -5.60 11.53 -0.10
CA ALA A 297 -6.33 11.53 1.16
C ALA A 297 -5.54 12.31 2.22
N LEU A 298 -6.15 13.37 2.76
CA LEU A 298 -5.59 14.24 3.79
C LEU A 298 -6.32 13.96 5.10
N PHE A 299 -5.59 13.37 6.04
CA PHE A 299 -6.16 12.93 7.30
C PHE A 299 -5.41 13.52 8.47
N VAL A 300 -6.19 14.06 9.41
CA VAL A 300 -5.70 14.60 10.67
C VAL A 300 -6.30 13.77 11.79
N THR A 301 -5.47 13.17 12.65
CA THR A 301 -5.94 12.58 13.91
C THR A 301 -5.83 13.61 15.03
N SER A 302 -6.95 13.82 15.76
CA SER A 302 -7.06 14.74 16.88
C SER A 302 -7.31 14.04 18.23
N SER A 303 -7.19 12.70 18.32
CA SER A 303 -7.48 11.97 19.56
C SER A 303 -6.23 11.86 20.46
N GLY A 304 -6.23 12.60 21.57
CA GLY A 304 -5.10 12.70 22.51
C GLY A 304 -5.14 11.79 23.75
N SER A 305 -5.98 10.75 23.82
CA SER A 305 -6.07 9.91 25.03
C SER A 305 -5.19 8.66 24.97
N GLU A 306 -4.45 8.40 26.06
CA GLU A 306 -3.55 7.24 26.19
C GLU A 306 -4.28 5.87 26.10
N GLY A 307 -5.58 5.85 26.33
CA GLY A 307 -6.45 4.67 26.15
C GLY A 307 -6.67 4.23 24.69
N MET A 308 -6.12 4.97 23.71
CA MET A 308 -6.21 4.67 22.27
C MET A 308 -5.25 3.58 21.78
N ALA A 309 -4.47 2.98 22.68
CA ALA A 309 -3.53 1.90 22.38
C ALA A 309 -4.19 0.58 21.92
N THR A 310 -5.52 0.51 21.83
CA THR A 310 -6.24 -0.70 21.39
C THR A 310 -6.41 -0.81 19.87
N TYR A 311 -6.33 0.28 19.09
CA TYR A 311 -6.54 0.26 17.65
C TYR A 311 -5.78 1.37 16.86
N PRO A 312 -5.47 1.17 15.55
CA PRO A 312 -4.64 2.11 14.79
C PRO A 312 -5.46 3.26 14.21
N PRO A 313 -5.28 4.53 14.63
CA PRO A 313 -5.74 5.64 13.81
C PRO A 313 -5.01 5.60 12.46
N ALA A 314 -5.77 5.58 11.37
CA ALA A 314 -5.20 5.51 10.03
C ALA A 314 -5.94 6.41 9.04
N ASN A 315 -5.26 6.77 7.96
CA ASN A 315 -5.82 7.61 6.91
C ASN A 315 -6.71 6.80 5.95
N CYS A 316 -6.17 5.75 5.33
CA CYS A 316 -6.89 4.99 4.31
C CYS A 316 -7.70 3.84 4.91
N ILE A 317 -7.09 3.01 5.75
CA ILE A 317 -7.75 1.81 6.30
C ILE A 317 -7.50 1.75 7.80
N SER A 318 -8.57 1.84 8.60
CA SER A 318 -8.53 1.73 10.06
C SER A 318 -9.58 0.74 10.56
N TRP A 319 -9.40 0.25 11.77
CA TRP A 319 -10.29 -0.70 12.41
C TRP A 319 -10.29 -0.50 13.91
N GLU A 320 -11.38 -0.90 14.59
CA GLU A 320 -11.44 -0.99 16.06
C GLU A 320 -11.84 -2.40 16.50
N ALA A 321 -12.80 -3.02 15.81
CA ALA A 321 -13.21 -4.40 16.05
C ALA A 321 -13.47 -5.11 14.71
N VAL A 322 -12.52 -5.92 14.26
CA VAL A 322 -12.62 -6.76 13.05
C VAL A 322 -12.00 -8.13 13.34
N SER A 323 -12.34 -9.17 12.60
CA SER A 323 -11.69 -10.49 12.70
C SER A 323 -10.39 -10.50 11.90
N ALA A 324 -10.42 -10.07 10.63
CA ALA A 324 -9.23 -9.86 9.81
C ALA A 324 -9.46 -8.85 8.66
N ILE A 325 -8.38 -8.24 8.17
CA ILE A 325 -8.39 -7.37 6.98
C ILE A 325 -7.36 -7.87 5.97
N ASN A 326 -7.78 -8.06 4.73
CA ASN A 326 -6.91 -8.44 3.61
C ASN A 326 -6.83 -7.27 2.62
N VAL A 327 -5.61 -6.84 2.31
CA VAL A 327 -5.33 -5.81 1.29
C VAL A 327 -4.51 -6.44 0.19
N THR A 328 -5.01 -6.44 -1.04
CA THR A 328 -4.34 -7.14 -2.16
C THR A 328 -4.33 -6.25 -3.41
N GLY A 329 -3.17 -6.09 -4.05
CA GLY A 329 -3.02 -5.38 -5.32
C GLY A 329 -3.50 -3.92 -5.28
N CYS A 330 -3.43 -3.28 -4.11
CA CYS A 330 -3.92 -1.91 -3.93
C CYS A 330 -2.79 -0.89 -4.16
N VAL A 331 -3.17 0.32 -4.60
CA VAL A 331 -2.25 1.43 -4.85
C VAL A 331 -2.53 2.55 -3.87
N PHE A 332 -1.51 2.99 -3.15
CA PHE A 332 -1.57 4.12 -2.22
C PHE A 332 -0.56 5.17 -2.67
N THR A 333 -1.04 6.30 -3.17
CA THR A 333 -0.16 7.36 -3.67
C THR A 333 -0.53 8.74 -3.20
N ASN A 334 0.44 9.61 -2.93
CA ASN A 334 0.17 11.02 -2.66
C ASN A 334 -0.79 11.25 -1.47
N ASN A 335 -0.82 10.34 -0.49
CA ASN A 335 -1.64 10.50 0.71
C ASN A 335 -0.84 11.18 1.83
N LEU A 336 -1.53 11.96 2.65
CA LEU A 336 -0.93 12.72 3.74
C LEU A 336 -1.65 12.45 5.06
N SER A 337 -0.90 11.86 6.00
CA SER A 337 -1.37 11.57 7.35
C SER A 337 -0.68 12.49 8.36
N TYR A 338 -1.47 13.21 9.16
CA TYR A 338 -1.00 14.02 10.27
C TYR A 338 -1.30 13.37 11.61
N SER A 339 -0.30 13.32 12.48
CA SER A 339 -0.46 12.91 13.87
C SER A 339 -0.23 14.06 14.85
N GLN A 340 -1.32 14.60 15.41
CA GLN A 340 -1.25 15.68 16.42
C GLN A 340 -0.81 15.18 17.81
N TYR A 341 -0.88 13.86 18.06
CA TYR A 341 -0.67 13.26 19.38
C TYR A 341 0.26 12.04 19.28
N GLY A 342 0.83 11.61 20.41
CA GLY A 342 1.90 10.61 20.46
C GLY A 342 1.57 9.22 19.88
N TYR A 343 0.33 8.91 19.50
CA TYR A 343 -0.07 7.59 18.99
C TYR A 343 0.27 7.34 17.52
N GLY A 344 0.62 8.37 16.74
CA GLY A 344 0.82 8.25 15.29
C GLY A 344 -0.50 8.31 14.52
N CYS A 345 -0.43 8.45 13.19
CA CYS A 345 -1.56 8.25 12.27
C CYS A 345 -1.03 7.50 11.06
N THR A 346 -1.20 6.19 11.04
CA THR A 346 -0.66 5.38 9.94
C THR A 346 -1.46 5.62 8.65
N LEU A 347 -0.96 5.17 7.52
CA LEU A 347 -1.69 5.16 6.26
C LEU A 347 -2.69 3.99 6.24
N VAL A 348 -2.20 2.80 6.63
CA VAL A 348 -2.95 1.55 6.61
C VAL A 348 -2.72 0.81 7.93
N GLY A 349 -3.82 0.48 8.60
CA GLY A 349 -3.88 -0.37 9.77
C GLY A 349 -4.54 -1.71 9.43
N VAL A 350 -3.85 -2.83 9.65
CA VAL A 350 -4.38 -4.19 9.43
C VAL A 350 -4.41 -4.98 10.74
N LYS A 351 -5.44 -5.82 10.92
CA LYS A 351 -5.58 -6.79 12.02
C LYS A 351 -5.62 -8.20 11.46
N ASN A 352 -4.87 -9.13 12.06
CA ASN A 352 -4.96 -10.58 11.79
C ASN A 352 -5.07 -10.96 10.31
N GLY A 353 -4.38 -10.24 9.44
CA GLY A 353 -4.57 -10.32 8.01
C GLY A 353 -3.29 -9.99 7.25
N ARG A 354 -3.46 -9.55 6.01
CA ARG A 354 -2.35 -9.47 5.06
C ARG A 354 -2.37 -8.23 4.20
N ILE A 355 -1.19 -7.87 3.72
CA ILE A 355 -1.01 -6.89 2.65
C ILE A 355 -0.16 -7.56 1.56
N GLU A 356 -0.71 -7.72 0.37
CA GLU A 356 -0.08 -8.47 -0.72
C GLU A 356 -0.05 -7.64 -2.01
N GLY A 357 1.07 -7.70 -2.73
CA GLY A 357 1.19 -7.13 -4.08
C GLY A 357 0.83 -5.65 -4.20
N SER A 358 0.88 -4.90 -3.09
CA SER A 358 0.38 -3.53 -3.02
C SER A 358 1.52 -2.51 -3.15
N TYR A 359 1.21 -1.37 -3.75
CA TYR A 359 2.18 -0.30 -4.04
C TYR A 359 1.93 0.93 -3.18
N PHE A 360 2.96 1.39 -2.49
CA PHE A 360 2.95 2.56 -1.64
C PHE A 360 3.98 3.54 -2.17
N ALA A 361 3.56 4.62 -2.82
CA ALA A 361 4.50 5.59 -3.37
C ALA A 361 4.17 7.05 -3.09
N ASN A 362 5.20 7.83 -2.79
CA ASN A 362 5.07 9.26 -2.53
C ASN A 362 3.97 9.58 -1.50
N ASN A 363 3.83 8.78 -0.43
CA ASN A 363 2.97 9.10 0.70
C ASN A 363 3.78 9.80 1.79
N ARG A 364 3.09 10.61 2.60
CA ARG A 364 3.70 11.37 3.69
C ARG A 364 2.99 11.11 5.01
N LEU A 365 3.78 10.82 6.04
CA LEU A 365 3.36 10.73 7.43
C LEU A 365 4.08 11.79 8.26
N GLU A 366 3.35 12.73 8.82
CA GLU A 366 3.89 13.70 9.78
C GLU A 366 3.56 13.29 11.22
N VAL A 367 4.60 13.21 12.07
CA VAL A 367 4.47 12.78 13.46
C VAL A 367 5.16 13.72 14.43
N LYS A 368 4.58 13.85 15.62
CA LYS A 368 5.19 14.46 16.79
C LYS A 368 5.61 13.36 17.77
N PRO A 369 6.83 12.83 17.69
CA PRO A 369 7.23 11.66 18.45
C PRO A 369 7.32 11.96 19.94
N ILE A 370 7.09 10.92 20.75
CA ILE A 370 7.40 10.88 22.18
C ILE A 370 8.45 9.80 22.46
N ALA A 371 9.11 9.89 23.61
CA ALA A 371 10.21 8.99 23.97
C ALA A 371 9.79 7.51 23.91
N THR A 372 10.72 6.66 23.45
CA THR A 372 10.63 5.18 23.38
C THR A 372 9.56 4.62 22.45
N ARG A 373 8.98 5.45 21.55
CA ARG A 373 7.86 5.03 20.71
C ARG A 373 8.23 4.91 19.23
N PRO A 374 7.76 3.85 18.53
CA PRO A 374 7.90 3.72 17.08
C PRO A 374 6.73 4.40 16.35
N TYR A 375 7.01 4.86 15.14
CA TYR A 375 6.03 5.37 14.18
C TYR A 375 6.27 4.75 12.82
N SER A 376 5.21 4.32 12.14
CA SER A 376 5.36 3.75 10.80
C SER A 376 4.26 4.19 9.85
N LEU A 377 4.65 4.41 8.59
CA LEU A 377 3.73 4.75 7.51
C LEU A 377 2.65 3.67 7.35
N VAL A 378 3.01 2.41 7.49
CA VAL A 378 2.08 1.27 7.54
C VAL A 378 2.29 0.52 8.84
N VAL A 379 1.23 0.41 9.64
CA VAL A 379 1.25 -0.32 10.90
C VAL A 379 0.42 -1.58 10.73
N VAL A 380 1.08 -2.71 10.89
CA VAL A 380 0.38 -3.98 10.97
C VAL A 380 0.18 -4.29 12.45
N SER A 381 -1.02 -3.94 12.94
CA SER A 381 -1.50 -4.11 14.32
C SER A 381 -0.89 -3.20 15.41
N PRO A 382 -1.72 -2.51 16.21
CA PRO A 382 -1.26 -1.87 17.47
C PRO A 382 -1.91 -2.42 18.77
N GLY A 383 -2.72 -3.48 18.72
CA GLY A 383 -3.54 -3.89 19.87
C GLY A 383 -2.82 -4.70 20.97
N TYR A 384 -3.36 -4.68 22.19
CA TYR A 384 -2.85 -5.41 23.38
C TYR A 384 -3.03 -6.95 23.36
N SER A 385 -3.33 -7.55 22.21
CA SER A 385 -3.49 -8.99 22.04
C SER A 385 -2.40 -9.54 21.10
N THR A 386 -2.13 -10.85 21.17
CA THR A 386 -1.26 -11.48 20.17
C THR A 386 -1.97 -11.45 18.82
N LEU A 387 -1.35 -10.81 17.82
CA LEU A 387 -1.90 -10.67 16.49
C LEU A 387 -0.88 -11.15 15.46
N SER A 388 -1.36 -11.87 14.44
CA SER A 388 -0.51 -12.46 13.41
C SER A 388 -0.81 -11.84 12.05
N SER A 389 0.23 -11.54 11.29
CA SER A 389 0.06 -10.90 9.99
C SER A 389 1.24 -11.15 9.08
N TYR A 390 1.06 -10.90 7.79
CA TYR A 390 2.16 -10.90 6.87
C TYR A 390 2.02 -9.82 5.79
N VAL A 391 3.17 -9.43 5.24
CA VAL A 391 3.25 -8.52 4.10
C VAL A 391 4.10 -9.17 3.02
N SER A 392 3.57 -9.20 1.80
CA SER A 392 4.19 -9.92 0.70
C SER A 392 4.15 -9.17 -0.62
N GLY A 393 5.22 -9.24 -1.41
CA GLY A 393 5.20 -8.71 -2.78
C GLY A 393 4.91 -7.20 -2.87
N CYS A 394 5.00 -6.46 -1.76
CA CYS A 394 4.64 -5.05 -1.71
C CYS A 394 5.86 -4.18 -2.00
N THR A 395 5.63 -2.99 -2.57
CA THR A 395 6.70 -2.02 -2.81
C THR A 395 6.40 -0.70 -2.13
N PHE A 396 7.40 -0.19 -1.41
CA PHE A 396 7.39 1.09 -0.73
C PHE A 396 8.45 1.97 -1.36
N GLU A 397 8.03 2.94 -2.16
CA GLU A 397 8.93 3.78 -2.95
C GLU A 397 8.74 5.27 -2.66
N SER A 398 9.82 6.00 -2.39
CA SER A 398 9.80 7.47 -2.27
C SER A 398 8.78 8.02 -1.26
N ASN A 399 8.41 7.25 -0.23
CA ASN A 399 7.55 7.75 0.84
C ASN A 399 8.38 8.53 1.87
N THR A 400 7.74 9.46 2.58
CA THR A 400 8.42 10.29 3.59
C THR A 400 7.74 10.16 4.96
N VAL A 401 8.53 9.90 6.00
CA VAL A 401 8.11 10.08 7.39
C VAL A 401 8.80 11.32 7.96
N ALA A 402 8.02 12.33 8.31
CA ALA A 402 8.51 13.63 8.74
C ALA A 402 8.22 13.89 10.22
N VAL A 403 9.28 14.21 10.96
CA VAL A 403 9.25 14.69 12.33
C VAL A 403 9.47 16.20 12.30
N THR A 404 8.37 16.94 12.22
CA THR A 404 8.38 18.41 12.08
C THR A 404 8.31 19.14 13.43
N ALA A 405 8.09 18.42 14.53
CA ALA A 405 8.21 18.90 15.90
C ALA A 405 8.44 17.72 16.85
N LEU A 406 9.09 17.96 17.99
CA LEU A 406 9.36 16.95 19.01
C LEU A 406 8.37 17.05 20.18
N GLY A 407 7.90 15.91 20.68
CA GLY A 407 7.13 15.77 21.91
C GLY A 407 7.98 15.27 23.10
N LEU A 408 9.31 15.28 22.96
CA LEU A 408 10.29 14.82 23.94
C LEU A 408 11.46 15.81 24.03
N THR A 409 12.11 15.86 25.19
CA THR A 409 13.29 16.70 25.45
C THR A 409 14.59 15.87 25.60
N GLY A 410 14.50 14.55 25.48
CA GLY A 410 15.63 13.63 25.53
C GLY A 410 15.20 12.17 25.31
N GLY A 411 16.15 11.29 25.00
CA GLY A 411 15.93 9.88 24.75
C GLY A 411 15.85 9.52 23.26
N THR A 412 15.25 8.39 22.95
CA THR A 412 15.17 7.86 21.58
C THR A 412 13.72 7.78 21.09
N TYR A 413 13.53 7.86 19.78
CA TYR A 413 12.29 7.50 19.10
C TYR A 413 12.62 6.78 17.80
N ALA A 414 11.66 6.06 17.23
CA ALA A 414 11.89 5.34 15.97
C ALA A 414 10.85 5.67 14.91
N CYS A 415 11.26 5.75 13.65
CA CYS A 415 10.39 5.98 12.50
C CYS A 415 10.73 4.98 11.38
N GLY A 416 9.72 4.48 10.67
CA GLY A 416 9.95 3.59 9.52
C GLY A 416 8.79 3.49 8.54
N MET A 417 8.94 2.66 7.50
CA MET A 417 7.89 2.50 6.47
C MET A 417 6.87 1.47 6.88
N ILE A 418 7.32 0.27 7.25
CA ILE A 418 6.49 -0.77 7.80
C ILE A 418 6.93 -1.08 9.22
N GLY A 419 5.99 -1.19 10.14
CA GLY A 419 6.36 -1.55 11.49
C GLY A 419 5.22 -1.90 12.42
N THR A 420 5.58 -2.00 13.70
CA THR A 420 4.68 -2.39 14.78
C THR A 420 4.22 -1.20 15.61
N GLY A 421 3.01 -1.33 16.17
CA GLY A 421 2.52 -0.42 17.20
C GLY A 421 2.94 -0.85 18.61
N THR A 422 2.01 -0.71 19.56
CA THR A 422 2.20 -1.01 20.98
C THR A 422 1.86 -2.45 21.40
N GLY A 423 1.60 -3.36 20.46
CA GLY A 423 1.12 -4.71 20.74
C GLY A 423 2.17 -5.82 20.67
N LYS A 424 1.77 -7.06 21.05
CA LYS A 424 2.51 -8.29 20.73
C LYS A 424 2.17 -8.75 19.31
N ILE A 425 3.16 -8.77 18.43
CA ILE A 425 2.93 -8.97 16.99
C ILE A 425 3.81 -10.10 16.46
N LEU A 426 3.18 -10.97 15.66
CA LEU A 426 3.82 -12.02 14.88
C LEU A 426 3.76 -11.60 13.41
N GLN A 427 4.88 -11.15 12.85
CA GLN A 427 4.91 -10.55 11.51
C GLN A 427 5.92 -11.23 10.60
N SER A 428 5.47 -11.70 9.44
CA SER A 428 6.36 -12.12 8.36
C SER A 428 6.36 -11.10 7.23
N ILE A 429 7.53 -10.72 6.75
CA ILE A 429 7.69 -9.80 5.62
C ILE A 429 8.52 -10.50 4.56
N TYR A 430 8.00 -10.66 3.36
CA TYR A 430 8.74 -11.36 2.32
C TYR A 430 8.45 -10.87 0.91
N ASN A 431 9.41 -11.03 0.00
CA ASN A 431 9.29 -10.57 -1.39
C ASN A 431 8.95 -9.06 -1.51
N CYS A 432 9.24 -8.24 -0.51
CA CYS A 432 8.91 -6.81 -0.54
C CYS A 432 10.11 -5.98 -1.03
N THR A 433 9.81 -4.82 -1.62
CA THR A 433 10.83 -3.84 -2.00
C THR A 433 10.68 -2.53 -1.24
N PHE A 434 11.79 -1.98 -0.76
CA PHE A 434 11.89 -0.67 -0.14
C PHE A 434 12.91 0.16 -0.92
N ALA A 435 12.44 1.23 -1.56
CA ALA A 435 13.24 2.03 -2.48
C ALA A 435 13.14 3.52 -2.14
N ASP A 436 14.27 4.16 -1.86
CA ASP A 436 14.38 5.62 -1.77
C ASP A 436 13.39 6.28 -0.78
N ASN A 437 12.98 5.59 0.29
CA ASN A 437 12.12 6.22 1.28
C ASN A 437 12.90 7.22 2.15
N GLY A 438 12.29 8.36 2.43
CA GLY A 438 12.91 9.52 3.05
C GLY A 438 12.45 9.78 4.49
N PHE A 439 13.25 10.59 5.18
CA PHE A 439 12.94 11.11 6.50
C PHE A 439 13.27 12.59 6.59
N GLU A 440 12.45 13.33 7.30
CA GLU A 440 12.74 14.70 7.73
C GLU A 440 12.72 14.71 9.25
N THR A 441 13.73 15.31 9.90
CA THR A 441 13.81 15.37 11.36
C THR A 441 14.20 16.75 11.85
N VAL A 442 13.70 17.10 13.02
CA VAL A 442 14.17 18.26 13.80
C VAL A 442 15.24 17.78 14.77
N ALA A 443 16.41 18.41 14.75
CA ALA A 443 17.50 18.13 15.69
C ALA A 443 17.19 18.72 17.07
N ALA A 444 17.52 17.98 18.13
CA ALA A 444 17.51 18.47 19.51
C ALA A 444 18.55 17.75 20.35
N ASP A 445 19.20 18.47 21.26
CA ASP A 445 20.22 17.92 22.14
C ASP A 445 19.64 16.80 23.02
N GLY A 446 20.36 15.67 23.10
CA GLY A 446 19.94 14.52 23.88
C GLY A 446 18.80 13.69 23.28
N VAL A 447 18.33 14.02 22.06
CA VAL A 447 17.33 13.25 21.33
C VAL A 447 17.99 12.53 20.13
N THR A 448 17.84 11.21 20.07
CA THR A 448 18.39 10.39 18.98
C THR A 448 17.29 9.70 18.17
N PRO A 449 17.13 10.01 16.88
CA PRO A 449 16.21 9.30 15.99
C PRO A 449 16.79 7.95 15.54
N ILE A 450 15.96 6.91 15.52
CA ILE A 450 16.23 5.64 14.84
C ILE A 450 15.35 5.58 13.58
N LEU A 451 15.96 5.66 12.40
CA LEU A 451 15.23 5.80 11.13
C LEU A 451 15.43 4.55 10.27
N SER A 452 14.34 3.89 9.89
CA SER A 452 14.36 2.69 9.03
C SER A 452 13.58 2.91 7.74
N GLN A 453 14.28 3.02 6.61
CA GLN A 453 13.63 3.21 5.31
C GLN A 453 12.83 1.99 4.82
N GLY A 454 12.91 0.88 5.56
CA GLY A 454 12.11 -0.30 5.32
C GLY A 454 11.39 -0.75 6.58
N VAL A 455 11.93 -1.78 7.23
CA VAL A 455 11.26 -2.47 8.35
C VAL A 455 11.71 -1.87 9.67
N LEU A 456 10.76 -1.37 10.45
CA LEU A 456 10.91 -0.98 11.84
C LEU A 456 10.11 -1.95 12.72
N PHE A 457 10.78 -2.84 13.42
CA PHE A 457 10.12 -3.76 14.33
C PHE A 457 10.46 -3.42 15.78
N ALA A 458 9.42 -3.10 16.56
CA ALA A 458 9.57 -2.62 17.92
C ALA A 458 8.76 -3.46 18.93
N GLU A 459 9.31 -3.63 20.13
CA GLU A 459 8.66 -4.30 21.26
C GLU A 459 8.56 -3.34 22.45
N ASN A 460 7.40 -2.68 22.63
CA ASN A 460 7.30 -1.53 23.56
C ASN A 460 6.43 -1.79 24.81
N VAL A 461 5.93 -3.01 25.00
CA VAL A 461 5.07 -3.34 26.13
C VAL A 461 5.60 -4.57 26.87
N ALA A 462 6.21 -4.33 28.04
CA ALA A 462 6.84 -5.35 28.86
C ALA A 462 5.88 -6.47 29.31
N THR A 463 4.58 -6.17 29.46
CA THR A 463 3.55 -7.16 29.83
C THR A 463 3.14 -8.08 28.68
N LEU A 464 3.56 -7.78 27.45
CA LEU A 464 3.20 -8.48 26.22
C LEU A 464 4.43 -9.07 25.52
N ALA A 465 5.46 -9.44 26.30
CA ALA A 465 6.74 -9.84 25.74
C ALA A 465 6.64 -11.03 24.76
N GLY A 466 7.50 -11.04 23.74
CA GLY A 466 7.58 -12.08 22.72
C GLY A 466 6.95 -11.73 21.37
N SER A 467 7.10 -10.48 20.93
CA SER A 467 6.91 -10.10 19.53
C SER A 467 7.95 -10.82 18.65
N ARG A 468 7.56 -11.22 17.43
CA ARG A 468 8.40 -12.01 16.51
C ARG A 468 8.30 -11.45 15.12
N CYS A 469 9.43 -11.23 14.48
CA CYS A 469 9.50 -10.79 13.10
C CYS A 469 10.45 -11.69 12.30
N GLY A 470 10.10 -11.98 11.06
CA GLY A 470 11.01 -12.61 10.11
C GLY A 470 10.92 -11.96 8.75
N ILE A 471 12.08 -11.71 8.15
CA ILE A 471 12.22 -11.06 6.85
C ILE A 471 12.88 -12.04 5.88
N ALA A 472 12.31 -12.22 4.69
CA ALA A 472 12.88 -13.11 3.68
C ALA A 472 12.73 -12.55 2.26
N ASN A 473 13.73 -12.72 1.40
CA ASN A 473 13.64 -12.37 -0.02
C ASN A 473 13.24 -10.89 -0.26
N CYS A 474 13.67 -9.95 0.59
CA CYS A 474 13.32 -8.53 0.39
C CYS A 474 14.45 -7.77 -0.31
N THR A 475 14.09 -6.70 -1.03
CA THR A 475 15.02 -5.80 -1.71
C THR A 475 14.99 -4.43 -1.04
N PHE A 476 16.15 -3.91 -0.67
CA PHE A 476 16.34 -2.58 -0.12
C PHE A 476 17.31 -1.82 -1.01
N THR A 477 16.89 -0.66 -1.50
CA THR A 477 17.68 0.15 -2.43
C THR A 477 17.59 1.64 -2.11
N ARG A 478 18.70 2.35 -2.32
CA ARG A 478 18.78 3.82 -2.24
C ARG A 478 19.68 4.35 -3.33
N SER A 479 19.21 5.38 -4.00
CA SER A 479 19.98 6.18 -4.95
C SER A 479 21.09 7.00 -4.27
N ALA A 480 20.86 7.46 -3.04
CA ALA A 480 21.78 8.35 -2.31
C ALA A 480 22.22 7.80 -0.96
N ALA A 481 23.43 8.22 -0.54
CA ALA A 481 23.97 7.92 0.77
C ALA A 481 23.30 8.77 1.87
N ALA A 482 22.88 8.13 2.96
CA ALA A 482 22.46 8.77 4.22
C ALA A 482 23.06 8.02 5.43
N ALA A 483 23.99 8.63 6.16
CA ALA A 483 24.80 7.95 7.18
C ALA A 483 23.99 7.37 8.37
N ASP A 484 22.76 7.82 8.58
CA ASP A 484 21.94 7.51 9.77
C ASP A 484 20.56 6.94 9.44
N ILE A 485 20.43 6.31 8.26
CA ILE A 485 19.19 5.64 7.84
C ILE A 485 19.50 4.16 7.62
N TYR A 486 18.80 3.31 8.37
CA TYR A 486 18.87 1.86 8.30
C TYR A 486 17.81 1.33 7.33
N ASP A 487 17.95 0.07 6.91
CA ASP A 487 16.94 -0.66 6.14
C ASP A 487 16.04 -1.51 7.04
N VAL A 488 16.65 -2.06 8.09
CA VAL A 488 16.01 -2.90 9.09
C VAL A 488 16.44 -2.44 10.47
N ALA A 489 15.46 -2.07 11.30
CA ALA A 489 15.69 -1.65 12.68
C ALA A 489 14.88 -2.51 13.65
N GLN A 490 15.58 -3.15 14.59
CA GLN A 490 15.01 -3.73 15.80
C GLN A 490 15.11 -2.70 16.93
N PHE A 491 13.97 -2.14 17.34
CA PHE A 491 13.90 -1.07 18.33
C PHE A 491 13.27 -1.55 19.65
N SER A 492 13.76 -1.04 20.77
CA SER A 492 13.49 -1.40 22.17
C SER A 492 14.38 -2.51 22.75
N PRO A 493 14.89 -2.38 23.99
CA PRO A 493 15.65 -3.44 24.66
C PRO A 493 14.78 -4.61 25.14
N LEU A 494 13.45 -4.56 24.96
CA LEU A 494 12.52 -5.59 25.42
C LEU A 494 12.46 -6.82 24.49
N HIS A 495 13.10 -6.79 23.32
CA HIS A 495 13.14 -7.94 22.40
C HIS A 495 13.73 -9.17 23.08
N ASN A 496 13.04 -10.31 22.95
CA ASN A 496 13.46 -11.58 23.54
C ASN A 496 13.38 -12.77 22.57
N SER A 497 13.08 -12.52 21.30
CA SER A 497 12.92 -13.55 20.27
C SER A 497 13.86 -13.30 19.09
N ALA A 498 14.24 -14.39 18.41
CA ALA A 498 15.12 -14.28 17.25
C ALA A 498 14.44 -13.54 16.09
N PHE A 499 15.22 -12.69 15.42
CA PHE A 499 14.80 -11.86 14.30
C PHE A 499 15.63 -12.23 13.05
N PRO A 500 15.21 -13.25 12.29
CA PRO A 500 15.91 -13.67 11.08
C PRO A 500 15.65 -12.74 9.89
N VAL A 501 16.71 -12.49 9.12
CA VAL A 501 16.72 -11.81 7.82
C VAL A 501 17.42 -12.73 6.82
N LEU A 502 16.69 -13.17 5.78
CA LEU A 502 17.14 -14.22 4.86
C LEU A 502 17.06 -13.75 3.41
N ASN A 503 18.03 -14.13 2.58
CA ASN A 503 17.96 -13.94 1.12
C ASN A 503 17.67 -12.51 0.67
N CYS A 504 18.05 -11.50 1.44
CA CYS A 504 17.73 -10.12 1.14
C CYS A 504 18.86 -9.45 0.32
N VAL A 505 18.50 -8.41 -0.42
CA VAL A 505 19.43 -7.56 -1.16
C VAL A 505 19.39 -6.17 -0.54
N PHE A 506 20.54 -5.65 -0.15
CA PHE A 506 20.72 -4.32 0.41
C PHE A 506 21.74 -3.58 -0.46
N THR A 507 21.27 -2.53 -1.13
CA THR A 507 22.05 -1.78 -2.13
C THR A 507 21.90 -0.30 -1.89
N ARG A 508 22.97 0.46 -2.12
CA ARG A 508 23.00 1.89 -1.88
C ARG A 508 24.01 2.56 -2.81
N GLY A 509 23.64 3.71 -3.35
CA GLY A 509 24.55 4.57 -4.10
C GLY A 509 25.53 5.32 -3.19
N GLY A 510 26.74 5.59 -3.70
CA GLY A 510 27.81 6.34 -3.03
C GLY A 510 28.91 5.49 -2.37
N ASP A 511 29.95 6.15 -1.84
CA ASP A 511 31.23 5.52 -1.43
C ASP A 511 31.35 5.10 0.06
N SER A 512 30.31 5.30 0.88
CA SER A 512 30.41 5.13 2.35
C SER A 512 30.37 3.67 2.83
N ASP A 513 31.00 3.38 3.97
CA ASP A 513 30.76 2.14 4.74
C ASP A 513 29.29 2.07 5.17
N TYR A 514 28.55 1.20 4.51
CA TYR A 514 27.10 1.10 4.64
C TYR A 514 26.73 0.12 5.75
N ASN A 515 26.06 0.61 6.79
CA ASN A 515 25.39 -0.24 7.76
C ASN A 515 23.86 -0.15 7.59
N PRO A 516 23.20 -1.18 7.05
CA PRO A 516 21.75 -1.20 6.89
C PRO A 516 20.99 -1.67 8.15
N PHE A 517 21.69 -2.04 9.23
CA PHE A 517 21.08 -2.70 10.39
C PHE A 517 21.22 -1.90 11.68
N TYR A 518 20.11 -1.78 12.40
CA TYR A 518 20.07 -1.33 13.79
C TYR A 518 19.40 -2.40 14.67
N ALA A 519 19.95 -2.63 15.86
CA ALA A 519 19.34 -3.51 16.85
C ALA A 519 19.71 -3.09 18.28
N ASP A 520 18.71 -2.86 19.13
CA ASP A 520 18.92 -2.66 20.57
C ASP A 520 19.35 -3.96 21.28
N VAL A 521 18.98 -5.13 20.74
CA VAL A 521 19.38 -6.45 21.25
C VAL A 521 20.06 -7.23 20.12
N PRO A 522 21.29 -6.86 19.71
CA PRO A 522 21.91 -7.32 18.47
C PRO A 522 22.09 -8.84 18.38
N ALA A 523 22.25 -9.53 19.52
CA ALA A 523 22.36 -10.99 19.59
C ALA A 523 21.11 -11.74 19.06
N LEU A 524 19.97 -11.06 18.94
CA LEU A 524 18.74 -11.62 18.41
C LEU A 524 18.58 -11.42 16.90
N LEU A 525 19.32 -10.49 16.30
CA LEU A 525 19.26 -10.23 14.86
C LEU A 525 20.24 -11.14 14.12
N ALA A 526 19.73 -11.89 13.14
CA ALA A 526 20.53 -12.81 12.34
C ALA A 526 20.29 -12.60 10.85
N VAL A 527 21.32 -12.12 10.15
CA VAL A 527 21.30 -11.86 8.71
C VAL A 527 22.04 -12.99 8.01
N ARG A 528 21.33 -13.73 7.15
CA ARG A 528 21.91 -14.89 6.45
C ARG A 528 21.63 -14.86 4.95
N ASN A 529 22.60 -15.36 4.18
CA ASN A 529 22.47 -15.56 2.73
C ASN A 529 21.97 -14.31 2.01
N SER A 530 22.48 -13.13 2.39
CA SER A 530 22.01 -11.84 1.91
C SER A 530 23.15 -11.06 1.27
N SER A 531 22.84 -10.28 0.24
CA SER A 531 23.81 -9.40 -0.41
C SER A 531 23.74 -8.02 0.22
N VAL A 532 24.83 -7.56 0.83
CA VAL A 532 24.91 -6.28 1.53
C VAL A 532 26.05 -5.46 0.95
N ALA A 533 25.68 -4.56 0.03
CA ALA A 533 26.63 -3.76 -0.74
C ALA A 533 27.63 -3.03 0.18
N GLY A 534 28.92 -3.37 0.04
CA GLY A 534 30.01 -2.64 0.71
C GLY A 534 30.11 -2.84 2.22
N LEU A 535 29.41 -3.82 2.82
CA LEU A 535 29.57 -4.15 4.24
C LEU A 535 30.88 -4.90 4.47
N SER A 536 31.97 -4.15 4.64
CA SER A 536 33.31 -4.69 4.91
C SER A 536 33.51 -5.08 6.38
N THR A 537 32.86 -4.35 7.30
CA THR A 537 32.95 -4.58 8.74
C THR A 537 31.54 -4.76 9.31
N PRO A 538 31.11 -6.01 9.57
CA PRO A 538 29.79 -6.25 10.14
C PRO A 538 29.63 -5.63 11.53
N PRO A 539 28.47 -5.01 11.86
CA PRO A 539 28.21 -4.46 13.18
C PRO A 539 28.36 -5.51 14.29
N ALA A 540 28.97 -5.10 15.41
CA ALA A 540 29.21 -5.97 16.53
C ALA A 540 27.91 -6.55 17.14
N GLY A 541 27.94 -7.83 17.52
CA GLY A 541 26.84 -8.50 18.20
C GLY A 541 25.73 -9.05 17.30
N ILE A 542 25.63 -8.61 16.03
CA ILE A 542 24.69 -9.17 15.06
C ILE A 542 25.31 -10.41 14.42
N LEU A 543 24.51 -11.47 14.25
CA LEU A 543 24.96 -12.68 13.58
C LEU A 543 24.88 -12.54 12.06
N PHE A 544 26.01 -12.69 11.37
CA PHE A 544 26.10 -12.70 9.92
C PHE A 544 26.62 -14.04 9.39
N ALA A 545 26.01 -14.57 8.33
CA ALA A 545 26.49 -15.78 7.65
C ALA A 545 26.11 -15.80 6.16
N GLY A 546 27.01 -16.24 5.27
CA GLY A 546 26.74 -16.33 3.83
C GLY A 546 26.49 -14.97 3.17
N LEU A 547 27.17 -13.91 3.63
CA LEU A 547 27.05 -12.58 3.03
C LEU A 547 27.79 -12.49 1.70
N ASP A 548 27.26 -11.68 0.81
CA ASP A 548 27.98 -11.19 -0.37
C ASP A 548 28.05 -9.66 -0.32
N ALA A 549 29.21 -9.08 -0.61
CA ALA A 549 29.44 -7.64 -0.47
C ALA A 549 29.34 -6.89 -1.80
N ASP A 550 29.24 -7.60 -2.93
CA ASP A 550 29.08 -6.94 -4.22
C ASP A 550 27.67 -6.30 -4.31
N PRO A 551 27.55 -5.06 -4.80
CA PRO A 551 26.25 -4.44 -4.96
C PRO A 551 25.46 -5.17 -6.04
N VAL A 552 24.27 -5.68 -5.75
CA VAL A 552 23.42 -6.27 -6.79
C VAL A 552 22.85 -5.14 -7.66
N PRO A 553 23.14 -5.07 -8.98
CA PRO A 553 22.49 -4.08 -9.84
C PRO A 553 21.01 -4.42 -9.99
N LEU A 554 20.14 -3.42 -9.88
CA LEU A 554 18.69 -3.60 -9.90
C LEU A 554 18.05 -2.83 -11.06
N ALA A 555 17.15 -3.48 -11.78
CA ALA A 555 16.27 -2.88 -12.77
C ALA A 555 14.88 -2.68 -12.16
N ARG A 556 14.36 -1.46 -12.25
CA ARG A 556 13.00 -1.10 -11.83
C ARG A 556 12.02 -1.47 -12.95
N GLU A 557 11.05 -2.32 -12.67
CA GLU A 557 10.07 -2.84 -13.64
C GLU A 557 8.65 -2.68 -13.12
N ALA A 558 7.68 -2.46 -14.00
CA ALA A 558 6.28 -2.57 -13.64
C ALA A 558 5.90 -4.04 -13.42
N ALA A 559 5.08 -4.33 -12.41
CA ALA A 559 4.46 -5.63 -12.25
C ALA A 559 3.48 -5.89 -13.41
N ALA A 560 3.16 -7.17 -13.65
CA ALA A 560 2.33 -7.58 -14.79
C ALA A 560 0.92 -6.96 -14.80
N ASP A 561 0.36 -6.64 -13.63
CA ASP A 561 -0.94 -5.98 -13.48
C ASP A 561 -0.88 -4.45 -13.64
N GLY A 562 0.31 -3.87 -13.77
CA GLY A 562 0.55 -2.43 -13.85
C GLY A 562 0.24 -1.65 -12.56
N ARG A 563 -0.11 -2.32 -11.47
CA ARG A 563 -0.50 -1.69 -10.19
C ARG A 563 0.66 -1.59 -9.21
N ASN A 564 1.72 -2.36 -9.43
CA ASN A 564 2.91 -2.36 -8.59
C ASN A 564 4.20 -2.21 -9.41
N VAL A 565 5.29 -1.94 -8.72
CA VAL A 565 6.65 -1.86 -9.27
C VAL A 565 7.53 -2.83 -8.50
N VAL A 566 8.44 -3.50 -9.19
CA VAL A 566 9.39 -4.43 -8.58
C VAL A 566 10.81 -4.10 -9.02
N PHE A 567 11.79 -4.55 -8.23
CA PHE A 567 13.20 -4.38 -8.53
C PHE A 567 13.83 -5.74 -8.77
N ARG A 568 14.25 -5.98 -10.01
CA ARG A 568 14.84 -7.23 -10.48
C ARG A 568 16.36 -7.13 -10.51
N PRO A 569 17.11 -8.14 -10.04
CA PRO A 569 18.53 -8.22 -10.31
C PRO A 569 18.84 -8.19 -11.82
N ALA A 570 19.61 -7.19 -12.24
CA ALA A 570 19.95 -6.94 -13.65
C ALA A 570 21.14 -7.78 -14.12
N ALA A 571 21.91 -8.37 -13.22
CA ALA A 571 23.08 -9.19 -13.52
C ALA A 571 23.12 -10.43 -12.62
N ASN A 572 23.79 -11.49 -13.09
CA ASN A 572 24.05 -12.67 -12.27
C ASN A 572 25.24 -12.37 -11.36
N MET A 573 25.03 -12.36 -10.04
CA MET A 573 26.04 -11.97 -9.06
C MET A 573 26.57 -13.19 -8.30
N PRO A 574 27.81 -13.15 -7.78
CA PRO A 574 28.34 -14.16 -6.87
C PRO A 574 27.37 -14.41 -5.71
N ALA A 575 27.18 -15.68 -5.34
CA ALA A 575 26.28 -16.13 -4.29
C ALA A 575 24.81 -15.69 -4.41
N LEU A 576 24.40 -15.05 -5.51
CA LEU A 576 23.03 -14.57 -5.73
C LEU A 576 22.02 -15.71 -5.68
N ARG A 577 22.45 -16.90 -6.08
CA ARG A 577 21.67 -18.15 -6.01
C ARG A 577 21.98 -19.05 -4.81
N GLU A 578 22.88 -18.63 -3.93
CA GLU A 578 23.17 -19.32 -2.67
C GLU A 578 22.21 -18.84 -1.57
N THR A 579 21.00 -19.39 -1.61
CA THR A 579 19.84 -18.93 -0.83
C THR A 579 19.27 -20.00 0.07
N ALA A 580 18.71 -19.60 1.21
CA ALA A 580 17.84 -20.47 1.99
C ALA A 580 16.58 -20.83 1.19
N ASP A 581 16.12 -22.08 1.29
CA ASP A 581 14.79 -22.45 0.83
C ASP A 581 13.74 -21.88 1.78
N ILE A 582 12.63 -21.39 1.24
CA ILE A 582 11.54 -20.75 1.99
C ILE A 582 10.23 -21.38 1.50
N ALA A 583 9.39 -21.79 2.44
CA ALA A 583 8.11 -22.43 2.15
C ALA A 583 7.03 -21.94 3.12
N SER A 584 5.76 -22.15 2.73
CA SER A 584 4.66 -22.03 3.68
C SER A 584 4.85 -23.03 4.83
N ASN A 585 4.60 -22.57 6.05
CA ASN A 585 4.59 -23.40 7.26
C ASN A 585 3.14 -23.71 7.65
N SER A 586 2.36 -22.69 8.01
CA SER A 586 0.92 -22.85 8.23
C SER A 586 0.17 -21.85 7.37
N GLU A 587 -1.00 -22.27 6.88
CA GLU A 587 -1.86 -21.44 6.07
C GLU A 587 -3.29 -21.50 6.58
N SER A 588 -3.84 -20.32 6.83
CA SER A 588 -5.26 -20.07 6.97
C SER A 588 -5.63 -18.99 5.97
N GLU A 589 -6.93 -18.78 5.75
CA GLU A 589 -7.40 -17.72 4.85
C GLU A 589 -6.83 -16.33 5.20
N TYR A 590 -6.39 -16.09 6.44
CA TYR A 590 -5.98 -14.75 6.91
C TYR A 590 -4.54 -14.69 7.44
N ILE A 591 -4.01 -15.80 7.94
CA ILE A 591 -2.67 -15.87 8.54
C ILE A 591 -1.88 -16.94 7.79
N ARG A 592 -0.70 -16.57 7.31
CA ARG A 592 0.29 -17.50 6.77
C ARG A 592 1.61 -17.30 7.51
N THR A 593 2.15 -18.39 8.05
CA THR A 593 3.51 -18.43 8.62
C THR A 593 4.44 -19.16 7.66
N TYR A 594 5.74 -18.97 7.83
CA TYR A 594 6.75 -19.52 6.92
C TYR A 594 7.79 -20.35 7.65
N ARG A 595 8.46 -21.20 6.89
CA ARG A 595 9.60 -22.01 7.31
C ARG A 595 10.73 -21.87 6.31
N TYR A 596 11.94 -22.10 6.77
CA TYR A 596 13.13 -22.07 5.95
C TYR A 596 14.11 -23.20 6.29
N ARG A 597 15.02 -23.48 5.38
CA ARG A 597 16.23 -24.28 5.64
C ARG A 597 17.40 -23.63 4.91
N LEU A 598 18.58 -23.59 5.51
CA LEU A 598 19.74 -22.95 4.89
C LEU A 598 20.27 -23.80 3.72
N PRO A 599 21.07 -23.22 2.80
CA PRO A 599 21.64 -23.99 1.70
C PRO A 599 22.34 -25.27 2.20
N GLY A 600 22.02 -26.41 1.59
CA GLY A 600 22.57 -27.72 1.96
C GLY A 600 21.98 -28.36 3.22
N GLU A 601 21.16 -27.66 4.00
CA GLU A 601 20.44 -28.26 5.13
C GLU A 601 19.22 -29.06 4.66
N THR A 602 18.90 -30.15 5.37
CA THR A 602 17.68 -30.94 5.12
C THR A 602 16.57 -30.63 6.13
N THR A 603 16.91 -29.98 7.25
CA THR A 603 15.98 -29.70 8.36
C THR A 603 15.33 -28.33 8.24
N TRP A 604 13.99 -28.30 8.30
CA TRP A 604 13.22 -27.07 8.31
C TRP A 604 13.21 -26.41 9.70
N LYS A 605 13.28 -25.08 9.69
CA LYS A 605 13.16 -24.18 10.85
C LYS A 605 11.99 -23.23 10.60
N VAL A 606 11.24 -22.86 11.62
CA VAL A 606 10.20 -21.83 11.49
C VAL A 606 10.84 -20.46 11.33
N LEU A 607 10.27 -19.61 10.47
CA LEU A 607 10.73 -18.24 10.26
C LEU A 607 10.43 -17.38 11.49
N LEU A 608 9.27 -17.58 12.11
CA LEU A 608 8.88 -16.92 13.36
C LEU A 608 9.24 -17.82 14.53
N ALA A 609 10.22 -17.40 15.34
CA ALA A 609 10.79 -18.22 16.40
C ALA A 609 9.75 -18.68 17.43
N GLY A 610 9.59 -19.99 17.65
CA GLY A 610 8.62 -20.53 18.61
C GLY A 610 7.22 -20.78 18.04
N GLU A 611 7.04 -20.71 16.72
CA GLU A 611 5.96 -21.40 16.02
C GLU A 611 6.25 -22.91 15.92
N THR A 612 5.19 -23.72 15.81
CA THR A 612 5.33 -25.16 15.55
C THR A 612 5.55 -25.40 14.07
N LEU A 613 6.52 -26.26 13.74
CA LEU A 613 6.74 -26.69 12.37
C LEU A 613 5.57 -27.57 11.91
N ASN A 614 4.99 -27.26 10.75
CA ASN A 614 3.95 -28.09 10.16
C ASN A 614 4.53 -29.36 9.52
N GLY A 615 3.90 -30.51 9.78
CA GLY A 615 4.27 -31.80 9.19
C GLY A 615 3.89 -31.97 7.71
N ALA A 616 3.09 -31.06 7.14
CA ALA A 616 2.75 -31.07 5.72
C ALA A 616 3.99 -30.84 4.83
N ALA A 617 3.93 -31.34 3.59
CA ALA A 617 4.99 -31.15 2.59
C ALA A 617 5.27 -29.67 2.33
N ALA A 618 6.54 -29.32 2.16
CA ALA A 618 6.96 -27.94 1.88
C ALA A 618 6.64 -27.57 0.44
N VAL A 619 5.90 -26.46 0.27
CA VAL A 619 5.58 -25.87 -1.02
C VAL A 619 6.41 -24.58 -1.15
N PRO A 620 7.21 -24.43 -2.23
CA PRO A 620 7.97 -23.21 -2.43
C PRO A 620 7.04 -22.01 -2.63
N LEU A 621 7.51 -20.84 -2.24
CA LEU A 621 6.77 -19.60 -2.46
C LEU A 621 6.99 -19.07 -3.88
N GLU A 622 6.00 -18.38 -4.42
CA GLU A 622 6.20 -17.51 -5.59
C GLU A 622 7.05 -16.29 -5.22
N ASP A 623 7.62 -15.60 -6.21
CA ASP A 623 8.30 -14.33 -6.04
C ASP A 623 7.32 -13.12 -6.07
N ALA A 624 7.84 -11.89 -6.03
CA ALA A 624 7.01 -10.68 -6.06
C ALA A 624 6.19 -10.50 -7.36
N CYS A 625 6.53 -11.24 -8.42
CA CYS A 625 5.84 -11.21 -9.72
C CYS A 625 4.92 -12.42 -9.91
N GLY A 626 4.71 -13.25 -8.88
CA GLY A 626 3.93 -14.48 -8.98
C GLY A 626 4.65 -15.62 -9.72
N THR A 627 5.97 -15.50 -9.95
CA THR A 627 6.74 -16.58 -10.59
C THR A 627 7.11 -17.65 -9.56
N MET A 628 6.81 -18.91 -9.87
CA MET A 628 7.06 -20.04 -8.98
C MET A 628 8.57 -20.23 -8.73
N ARG A 629 8.97 -20.29 -7.46
CA ARG A 629 10.37 -20.56 -7.11
C ARG A 629 10.65 -22.06 -7.01
N ALA A 630 11.84 -22.48 -7.42
CA ALA A 630 12.32 -23.86 -7.25
C ALA A 630 13.34 -23.91 -6.11
N PHE A 631 13.17 -24.85 -5.18
CA PHE A 631 14.13 -25.05 -4.07
C PHE A 631 15.56 -25.23 -4.59
N GLY A 632 16.52 -24.63 -3.91
CA GLY A 632 17.94 -24.61 -4.29
C GLY A 632 18.29 -23.71 -5.47
N ALA A 633 17.33 -22.99 -6.06
CA ALA A 633 17.54 -22.14 -7.24
C ALA A 633 16.92 -20.75 -7.10
N TYR A 634 16.78 -20.24 -5.87
CA TYR A 634 16.26 -18.88 -5.69
C TYR A 634 17.31 -17.84 -6.02
N THR A 635 16.86 -16.64 -6.34
CA THR A 635 17.70 -15.45 -6.38
C THR A 635 17.39 -14.64 -5.12
N ARG A 636 18.41 -14.07 -4.49
CA ARG A 636 18.24 -13.11 -3.39
C ARG A 636 17.41 -11.91 -3.86
N GLY A 637 16.61 -11.35 -2.95
CA GLY A 637 15.70 -10.23 -3.23
C GLY A 637 14.30 -10.67 -3.65
N ALA A 638 13.46 -9.66 -3.91
CA ALA A 638 12.02 -9.81 -4.12
C ALA A 638 11.65 -10.61 -5.37
N VAL A 639 12.43 -10.46 -6.43
CA VAL A 639 12.19 -11.07 -7.75
C VAL A 639 13.21 -12.19 -7.98
N GLN A 640 12.73 -13.36 -8.41
CA GLN A 640 13.58 -14.53 -8.59
C GLN A 640 14.25 -14.54 -9.97
N ALA A 641 13.48 -14.37 -11.04
CA ALA A 641 14.04 -14.46 -12.39
C ALA A 641 14.97 -13.28 -12.66
N LEU A 642 16.13 -13.53 -13.27
CA LEU A 642 16.96 -12.44 -13.80
C LEU A 642 16.33 -11.91 -15.10
N ALA A 643 16.82 -10.79 -15.61
CA ALA A 643 16.41 -10.33 -16.94
C ALA A 643 16.79 -11.38 -18.01
N GLU A 644 16.03 -11.48 -19.10
CA GLU A 644 16.24 -12.51 -20.14
C GLU A 644 17.67 -12.45 -20.74
N ALA A 645 18.17 -11.24 -20.97
CA ALA A 645 19.55 -11.04 -21.42
C ALA A 645 20.59 -11.56 -20.42
N THR A 646 20.26 -11.53 -19.13
CA THR A 646 21.12 -12.00 -18.04
C THR A 646 21.09 -13.51 -17.90
N GLU A 647 19.92 -14.15 -18.05
CA GLU A 647 19.81 -15.62 -18.02
C GLU A 647 20.49 -16.28 -19.24
N SER A 648 20.51 -15.61 -20.39
CA SER A 648 21.09 -16.12 -21.64
C SER A 648 22.53 -15.66 -21.92
N GLY A 649 22.99 -14.64 -21.19
CA GLY A 649 24.30 -14.02 -21.32
C GLY A 649 25.29 -14.45 -20.24
N ARG A 650 26.42 -13.74 -20.18
CA ARG A 650 27.50 -13.89 -19.19
C ARG A 650 27.71 -12.56 -18.48
N THR A 651 27.92 -12.60 -17.17
CA THR A 651 28.17 -11.39 -16.38
C THR A 651 29.67 -11.13 -16.25
N LEU A 652 30.11 -9.91 -16.57
CA LEU A 652 31.44 -9.40 -16.24
C LEU A 652 31.32 -8.47 -15.04
N LEU A 653 32.09 -8.72 -13.99
CA LEU A 653 32.19 -7.89 -12.79
C LEU A 653 33.60 -7.34 -12.64
N LEU A 654 33.70 -6.06 -12.32
CA LEU A 654 34.94 -5.33 -12.12
C LEU A 654 35.06 -4.94 -10.66
N ARG A 655 36.19 -5.30 -10.04
CA ARG A 655 36.54 -4.97 -8.66
C ARG A 655 37.80 -4.12 -8.60
N SER A 656 38.11 -3.59 -7.42
CA SER A 656 39.39 -2.93 -7.14
C SER A 656 40.09 -3.58 -5.96
N ASP A 657 41.42 -3.59 -6.02
CA ASP A 657 42.30 -3.91 -4.91
C ASP A 657 43.36 -2.81 -4.76
N PRO A 658 43.40 -2.07 -3.64
CA PRO A 658 42.43 -2.09 -2.53
C PRO A 658 40.99 -1.74 -2.93
N VAL A 659 40.01 -2.26 -2.18
CA VAL A 659 38.58 -2.04 -2.43
C VAL A 659 38.25 -0.53 -2.35
N LYS A 660 37.31 -0.08 -3.19
CA LYS A 660 36.84 1.31 -3.30
C LYS A 660 37.90 2.32 -3.79
N LEU A 661 39.01 1.87 -4.37
CA LEU A 661 40.01 2.79 -4.96
C LEU A 661 39.90 2.97 -6.48
N ALA A 662 38.96 2.30 -7.15
CA ALA A 662 38.75 2.47 -8.58
C ALA A 662 37.53 3.31 -8.92
N VAL A 663 37.66 4.13 -9.95
CA VAL A 663 36.56 4.74 -10.71
C VAL A 663 36.54 4.08 -12.08
N PHE A 664 35.39 3.53 -12.48
CA PHE A 664 35.19 2.89 -13.77
C PHE A 664 34.40 3.82 -14.70
N THR A 665 34.88 3.96 -15.93
CA THR A 665 34.27 4.81 -16.97
C THR A 665 34.14 4.07 -18.29
N GLY A 666 33.26 4.56 -19.18
CA GLY A 666 32.92 3.91 -20.45
C GLY A 666 31.81 2.86 -20.33
N ALA A 667 31.84 2.05 -19.27
CA ALA A 667 30.73 1.21 -18.82
C ALA A 667 30.74 1.12 -17.29
N PRO A 668 29.63 0.69 -16.65
CA PRO A 668 29.62 0.46 -15.22
C PRO A 668 30.57 -0.68 -14.83
N TRP A 669 30.80 -0.81 -13.53
CA TRP A 669 31.61 -1.88 -12.94
C TRP A 669 31.06 -3.30 -13.18
N TRP A 670 29.86 -3.42 -13.78
CA TRP A 670 29.24 -4.68 -14.17
C TRP A 670 28.73 -4.60 -15.60
N GLN A 671 28.64 -5.74 -16.29
CA GLN A 671 28.07 -5.83 -17.64
C GLN A 671 27.42 -7.21 -17.84
N VAL A 672 26.34 -7.25 -18.61
CA VAL A 672 25.83 -8.49 -19.19
C VAL A 672 26.26 -8.56 -20.65
N VAL A 673 27.11 -9.53 -20.98
CA VAL A 673 27.65 -9.75 -22.32
C VAL A 673 26.94 -10.97 -22.93
N PRO A 674 26.36 -10.87 -24.13
CA PRO A 674 25.77 -12.02 -24.81
C PRO A 674 26.80 -13.16 -24.97
N THR A 675 26.34 -14.42 -25.00
CA THR A 675 27.23 -15.61 -25.05
C THR A 675 28.27 -15.59 -26.20
N ASN A 676 27.97 -14.90 -27.31
CA ASN A 676 28.88 -14.65 -28.44
C ASN A 676 29.12 -13.15 -28.71
N GLY A 677 28.79 -12.30 -27.75
CA GLY A 677 28.95 -10.85 -27.83
C GLY A 677 30.35 -10.40 -27.39
N THR A 678 30.59 -9.09 -27.52
CA THR A 678 31.81 -8.46 -27.03
C THR A 678 31.47 -7.57 -25.84
N MET A 679 32.37 -7.52 -24.84
CA MET A 679 32.23 -6.59 -23.73
C MET A 679 32.31 -5.14 -24.22
N THR A 680 31.63 -4.24 -23.52
CA THR A 680 31.87 -2.80 -23.69
C THR A 680 33.20 -2.45 -23.00
N PRO A 681 34.14 -1.76 -23.67
CA PRO A 681 35.40 -1.38 -23.04
C PRO A 681 35.19 -0.54 -21.76
N VAL A 682 35.98 -0.83 -20.72
CA VAL A 682 35.95 -0.07 -19.46
C VAL A 682 37.33 0.47 -19.16
N THR A 683 37.40 1.74 -18.82
CA THR A 683 38.64 2.39 -18.39
C THR A 683 38.60 2.61 -16.89
N VAL A 684 39.67 2.20 -16.19
CA VAL A 684 39.84 2.44 -14.76
C VAL A 684 40.77 3.62 -14.51
N SER A 685 40.41 4.43 -13.53
CA SER A 685 41.27 5.44 -12.92
C SER A 685 41.25 5.28 -11.40
N GLY A 686 42.33 5.64 -10.71
CA GLY A 686 42.37 5.55 -9.26
C GLY A 686 41.74 6.75 -8.56
N LEU A 687 41.02 6.48 -7.47
CA LEU A 687 40.48 7.47 -6.54
C LEU A 687 41.60 7.97 -5.60
N HIS A 688 41.47 9.18 -5.08
CA HIS A 688 42.41 9.76 -4.10
C HIS A 688 43.90 9.71 -4.53
N GLY A 689 44.17 9.84 -5.83
CA GLY A 689 45.54 9.78 -6.36
C GLY A 689 46.13 8.37 -6.43
N ALA A 690 45.33 7.32 -6.25
CA ALA A 690 45.78 5.96 -6.47
C ALA A 690 46.18 5.73 -7.94
N THR A 691 47.22 4.93 -8.17
CA THR A 691 47.73 4.65 -9.52
C THR A 691 47.38 3.22 -9.93
N PHE A 692 46.75 3.07 -11.09
CA PHE A 692 46.46 1.76 -11.67
C PHE A 692 47.76 1.05 -12.08
N SER A 693 47.82 -0.26 -11.83
CA SER A 693 48.95 -1.12 -12.20
C SER A 693 48.58 -2.13 -13.29
N ARG A 694 47.56 -2.96 -13.03
CA ARG A 694 47.15 -4.06 -13.91
C ARG A 694 45.76 -4.58 -13.57
N TRP A 695 45.15 -5.29 -14.52
CA TRP A 695 43.97 -6.11 -14.34
C TRP A 695 44.37 -7.56 -14.07
N VAL A 696 43.73 -8.18 -13.09
CA VAL A 696 43.94 -9.60 -12.75
C VAL A 696 42.62 -10.37 -12.68
N ASP A 697 42.67 -11.67 -12.95
CA ASP A 697 41.53 -12.57 -12.67
C ASP A 697 41.46 -12.93 -11.18
N THR A 698 40.50 -13.79 -10.82
CA THR A 698 40.32 -14.27 -9.44
C THR A 698 41.49 -15.11 -8.90
N ASN A 699 42.36 -15.62 -9.77
CA ASN A 699 43.57 -16.36 -9.38
C ASN A 699 44.80 -15.45 -9.31
N GLY A 700 44.64 -14.14 -9.54
CA GLY A 700 45.74 -13.17 -9.57
C GLY A 700 46.55 -13.17 -10.86
N VAL A 701 46.10 -13.88 -11.90
CA VAL A 701 46.78 -13.90 -13.21
C VAL A 701 46.52 -12.59 -13.94
N THR A 702 47.57 -11.98 -14.47
CA THR A 702 47.46 -10.70 -15.18
C THR A 702 46.75 -10.89 -16.52
N ILE A 703 45.67 -10.13 -16.72
CA ILE A 703 44.86 -10.13 -17.94
C ILE A 703 45.27 -8.98 -18.86
N SER A 704 45.58 -7.81 -18.30
CA SER A 704 45.99 -6.64 -19.06
C SER A 704 46.75 -5.65 -18.17
N THR A 705 47.70 -4.92 -18.74
CA THR A 705 48.37 -3.78 -18.10
C THR A 705 47.87 -2.43 -18.64
N SER A 706 46.96 -2.44 -19.62
CA SER A 706 46.28 -1.24 -20.11
C SER A 706 45.20 -0.80 -19.11
N ALA A 707 45.10 0.49 -18.84
CA ALA A 707 44.03 1.06 -18.02
C ALA A 707 42.64 0.84 -18.64
N THR A 708 42.56 0.71 -19.97
CA THR A 708 41.35 0.29 -20.68
C THR A 708 41.34 -1.23 -20.85
N LEU A 709 40.34 -1.89 -20.27
CA LEU A 709 40.03 -3.30 -20.46
C LEU A 709 39.07 -3.45 -21.65
N SER A 710 39.46 -4.25 -22.64
CA SER A 710 38.67 -4.49 -23.85
C SER A 710 38.98 -5.86 -24.44
N GLY A 711 38.07 -6.41 -25.25
CA GLY A 711 38.33 -7.63 -26.03
C GLY A 711 38.39 -8.91 -25.20
N LEU A 712 37.86 -8.89 -23.97
CA LEU A 712 37.80 -10.08 -23.13
C LEU A 712 36.73 -11.04 -23.65
N VAL A 713 37.10 -12.31 -23.81
CA VAL A 713 36.17 -13.41 -24.08
C VAL A 713 35.75 -14.02 -22.76
N LEU A 714 34.49 -13.84 -22.38
CA LEU A 714 33.94 -14.44 -21.16
C LEU A 714 33.59 -15.90 -21.46
N THR A 715 34.10 -16.87 -20.72
CA THR A 715 33.74 -18.30 -20.88
C THR A 715 32.81 -18.80 -19.79
N ASN A 716 32.86 -18.17 -18.61
CA ASN A 716 32.07 -18.53 -17.44
C ASN A 716 30.82 -17.64 -17.35
N ASP A 717 29.79 -18.13 -16.68
CA ASP A 717 28.54 -17.40 -16.43
C ASP A 717 28.79 -16.10 -15.64
N ILE A 718 29.78 -16.12 -14.74
CA ILE A 718 30.29 -14.95 -14.02
C ILE A 718 31.80 -14.90 -14.20
N THR A 719 32.31 -13.78 -14.70
CA THR A 719 33.74 -13.48 -14.82
C THR A 719 34.05 -12.26 -13.97
N ILE A 720 34.99 -12.40 -13.02
CA ILE A 720 35.40 -11.31 -12.13
C ILE A 720 36.82 -10.90 -12.48
N ILE A 721 37.02 -9.60 -12.72
CA ILE A 721 38.31 -9.00 -13.03
C ILE A 721 38.59 -7.87 -12.02
N THR A 722 39.78 -7.85 -11.43
CA THR A 722 40.15 -6.88 -10.40
C THR A 722 41.20 -5.91 -10.94
N ALA A 723 40.94 -4.61 -10.83
CA ALA A 723 41.94 -3.58 -11.03
C ALA A 723 42.83 -3.49 -9.79
N VAL A 724 44.14 -3.71 -9.98
CA VAL A 724 45.13 -3.53 -8.92
C VAL A 724 45.63 -2.09 -8.96
N LEU A 725 45.48 -1.38 -7.84
CA LEU A 725 45.90 0.00 -7.67
C LEU A 725 46.87 0.13 -6.50
N SER A 726 47.80 1.07 -6.62
CA SER A 726 48.65 1.48 -5.50
C SER A 726 48.07 2.75 -4.88
N PRO A 727 47.77 2.77 -3.56
CA PRO A 727 47.31 3.98 -2.88
C PRO A 727 48.33 5.11 -3.01
N ALA A 728 47.85 6.36 -3.03
CA ALA A 728 48.74 7.51 -2.93
C ALA A 728 49.51 7.48 -1.60
N THR A 729 50.80 7.81 -1.64
CA THR A 729 51.58 8.01 -0.41
C THR A 729 51.21 9.35 0.20
N VAL A 730 50.72 9.34 1.44
CA VAL A 730 50.45 10.55 2.23
C VAL A 730 51.45 10.67 3.37
N THR A 731 52.04 11.86 3.52
CA THR A 731 52.90 12.18 4.66
C THR A 731 52.05 12.75 5.79
N LEU A 732 51.98 12.04 6.91
CA LEU A 732 51.38 12.53 8.15
C LEU A 732 52.48 13.15 9.02
N SER A 733 52.42 14.45 9.27
CA SER A 733 53.32 15.14 10.20
C SER A 733 52.62 15.36 11.54
N PHE A 734 53.12 14.73 12.59
CA PHE A 734 52.64 14.93 13.95
C PHE A 734 53.54 15.96 14.65
N ASN A 735 52.96 17.08 15.11
CA ASN A 735 53.65 17.99 16.03
C ASN A 735 53.50 17.43 17.45
N LEU A 736 54.54 16.82 17.96
CA LEU A 736 54.54 16.22 19.29
C LEU A 736 54.70 17.25 20.43
N GLY A 737 54.79 18.55 20.09
CA GLY A 737 54.93 19.64 21.05
C GLY A 737 56.19 19.53 21.92
N LEU A 738 56.16 20.20 23.08
CA LEU A 738 57.26 20.26 24.05
C LEU A 738 57.56 18.94 24.79
N TYR A 739 56.71 17.91 24.62
CA TYR A 739 56.79 16.65 25.37
C TYR A 739 57.04 15.42 24.47
N GLY A 740 57.24 15.63 23.17
CA GLY A 740 57.63 14.56 22.25
C GLY A 740 59.13 14.30 22.31
N VAL A 741 59.54 13.42 23.22
CA VAL A 741 60.86 12.76 23.20
C VAL A 741 60.69 11.31 22.81
#